data_AF-A0A7G8HMH9-F1
#
_entry.id   AF-A0A7G8HMH9-F1
#
_cell.length_a   1.000
_cell.length_b   1.000
_cell.length_c   1.000
_cell.angle_alpha   90.00
_cell.angle_beta   90.00
_cell.angle_gamma   90.00
#
_symmetry.space_group_name_H-M   'P 1'
#
loop_
_entity.id
_entity.type
_entity.pdbx_description
1 polymer ?
#
loop_
_entity_poly.entity_id
_entity_poly.type
_entity_poly.pdbx_seq_one_letter_code
_entity_poly.pdbx_strand_id
1 'polypeptide(L)'
;MPPSNTLQVSVSGDLWWGGFTAEITVRNPSDQPLESWSTSFISAHDLDPEAWGVEITREPLGDGLSRYTLTGTSWGQSIPAGGEIRVGFNGSQSVDLGRDGALTEAMLIAERPMGESVLTPSEAHDEVLGDANAAENTSMPHDHSTMAGRYTDITTWGSFHGSNNNSEHNELVGGRTAITTEAMEAYNGLRAFAGLEAVELEAVGEWAYAQGLTNNAQAWGDDTKGVGLWYAMQAAKVGWISDETYNPQILADIQRTARQGDTDAVMAMVETFGHEGFASHLRSNALVDTFVNTLKMEPHYGGWMHGRTHGFLDIEGVAINHDINHLTVLGWDQQQPFMNDTFDWPQWPALEVSDDTVINYFQSIVTLGNPLSSQLESLEAPAGTGLTETPSLPSTPSPSTETESTTNDPINGSQSVDLGRDGALTEAMLIAERPMGESVLTPSEAHDEVLGDANAAENTSMPHDHSTMAGRYTDITTWGSFHGSNNNSEHNELVGGRTAITTEAMEAYNGLRAFAGLEAVELEAVGEWAYAQGLTNNAQAWGDDTKGVGLWYAMQGAKVGWIADETYNPQILADIQRTARQGDTDAVMAMVETFGHEGFASHLRSNALVDTFVNTLKMEPHYGGWMHGRTHGFLDIEGVAINHDINHLTVLGWDQQQPFMNDTFDWPQWPALEVSDDTVINYFQSIVTLGNPLSSQLESLEAPAGTGLTETPSLPSTPSPSTETESTTNDPITGASLAVEISGDLWWGGLTASLAVTNVGAQRTDNWGLNFISPHQFDGNSWGATIQTERLEDGLYRYELTGAAWGQSIEAGETISVGFNARSDDTGTSDGALTPEILLALNSELVVV
;
A
#
# COMPACT_ATOMS: atom_id res chain seq x y z
N MET A 1 55.54 -17.57 -20.15
CA MET A 1 55.06 -16.69 -19.07
C MET A 1 53.77 -17.30 -18.55
N PRO A 2 53.33 -17.07 -17.30
CA PRO A 2 51.93 -17.29 -16.98
C PRO A 2 51.08 -16.35 -17.86
N PRO A 3 49.88 -16.76 -18.33
CA PRO A 3 48.92 -15.81 -18.89
C PRO A 3 48.49 -14.83 -17.79
N SER A 4 48.25 -13.56 -18.15
CA SER A 4 47.63 -12.61 -17.25
C SER A 4 46.13 -12.84 -17.32
N ASN A 5 45.57 -13.58 -16.36
CA ASN A 5 44.13 -13.81 -16.24
C ASN A 5 43.44 -12.57 -15.66
N THR A 6 43.65 -11.43 -16.31
CA THR A 6 43.06 -10.13 -15.96
C THR A 6 42.07 -9.81 -17.07
N LEU A 7 40.78 -9.81 -16.72
CA LEU A 7 39.73 -9.33 -17.62
C LEU A 7 40.03 -7.86 -17.96
N GLN A 8 39.79 -7.48 -19.21
CA GLN A 8 39.74 -6.08 -19.60
C GLN A 8 38.28 -5.64 -19.49
N VAL A 9 38.00 -4.69 -18.60
CA VAL A 9 36.64 -4.19 -18.35
C VAL A 9 36.58 -2.71 -18.74
N SER A 10 35.47 -2.27 -19.29
CA SER A 10 35.17 -0.85 -19.52
C SER A 10 33.67 -0.58 -19.38
N VAL A 11 33.32 0.60 -18.85
CA VAL A 11 31.94 1.02 -18.59
C VAL A 11 31.49 2.06 -19.61
N SER A 12 30.33 1.82 -20.20
CA SER A 12 29.53 2.69 -21.07
C SER A 12 28.10 2.80 -20.51
N GLY A 13 27.24 3.61 -21.15
CA GLY A 13 25.83 3.76 -20.78
C GLY A 13 25.43 5.22 -20.62
N ASP A 14 24.24 5.45 -20.05
CA ASP A 14 23.57 6.74 -20.04
C ASP A 14 22.94 7.06 -18.67
N LEU A 15 22.91 8.35 -18.34
CA LEU A 15 22.27 8.94 -17.18
C LEU A 15 20.86 9.40 -17.57
N TRP A 16 19.93 9.26 -16.64
CA TRP A 16 18.56 9.77 -16.77
C TRP A 16 18.07 10.27 -15.41
N TRP A 17 16.86 10.83 -15.35
CA TRP A 17 16.38 11.53 -14.14
C TRP A 17 16.31 10.59 -12.91
N GLY A 18 17.27 10.75 -11.99
CA GLY A 18 17.35 9.99 -10.72
C GLY A 18 18.07 8.64 -10.81
N GLY A 19 18.52 8.22 -12.00
CA GLY A 19 19.13 6.91 -12.22
C GLY A 19 20.09 6.88 -13.40
N PHE A 20 20.52 5.67 -13.75
CA PHE A 20 21.40 5.42 -14.88
C PHE A 20 21.25 3.98 -15.38
N THR A 21 21.68 3.76 -16.61
CA THR A 21 21.77 2.44 -17.27
C THR A 21 23.23 2.21 -17.62
N ALA A 22 23.81 1.11 -17.13
CA ALA A 22 25.24 0.80 -17.25
C ALA A 22 25.49 -0.43 -18.14
N GLU A 23 26.32 -0.24 -19.17
CA GLU A 23 26.84 -1.31 -20.01
C GLU A 23 28.30 -1.59 -19.63
N ILE A 24 28.60 -2.85 -19.35
CA ILE A 24 29.91 -3.34 -18.95
C ILE A 24 30.43 -4.23 -20.08
N THR A 25 31.40 -3.73 -20.85
CA THR A 25 32.14 -4.57 -21.80
C THR A 25 33.22 -5.34 -21.04
N VAL A 26 33.18 -6.67 -21.09
CA VAL A 26 34.13 -7.59 -20.43
C VAL A 26 34.85 -8.41 -21.50
N ARG A 27 36.17 -8.28 -21.54
CA ARG A 27 37.02 -8.83 -22.59
C ARG A 27 38.05 -9.80 -22.04
N ASN A 28 38.18 -10.96 -22.70
CA ASN A 28 39.12 -12.03 -22.40
C ASN A 28 40.37 -11.92 -23.30
N PRO A 29 41.51 -11.38 -22.80
CA PRO A 29 42.73 -11.26 -23.59
C PRO A 29 43.54 -12.57 -23.72
N SER A 30 43.06 -13.70 -23.17
CA SER A 30 43.80 -14.96 -23.14
C SER A 30 43.57 -15.83 -24.40
N ASP A 31 44.38 -16.89 -24.56
CA ASP A 31 44.27 -17.85 -25.66
C ASP A 31 43.35 -19.05 -25.36
N GLN A 32 42.56 -18.99 -24.28
CA GLN A 32 41.58 -20.00 -23.87
C GLN A 32 40.20 -19.35 -23.58
N PRO A 33 39.07 -20.07 -23.74
CA PRO A 33 37.77 -19.56 -23.30
C PRO A 33 37.68 -19.48 -21.77
N LEU A 34 36.85 -18.57 -21.28
CA LEU A 34 36.50 -18.44 -19.86
C LEU A 34 35.02 -18.81 -19.67
N GLU A 35 34.75 -19.99 -19.12
CA GLU A 35 33.39 -20.55 -18.90
C GLU A 35 32.74 -20.13 -17.56
N SER A 36 33.43 -19.26 -16.82
CA SER A 36 32.98 -18.66 -15.57
C SER A 36 33.91 -17.47 -15.27
N TRP A 37 33.35 -16.27 -15.19
CA TRP A 37 34.11 -15.06 -14.87
C TRP A 37 33.34 -14.21 -13.85
N SER A 38 34.07 -13.46 -13.05
CA SER A 38 33.50 -12.44 -12.18
C SER A 38 34.42 -11.22 -12.09
N THR A 39 33.83 -10.07 -11.79
CA THR A 39 34.56 -8.82 -11.50
C THR A 39 33.88 -8.10 -10.33
N SER A 40 34.64 -7.31 -9.58
CA SER A 40 34.10 -6.55 -8.45
C SER A 40 34.57 -5.10 -8.49
N PHE A 41 33.64 -4.17 -8.26
CA PHE A 41 33.92 -2.76 -8.06
C PHE A 41 33.21 -2.25 -6.80
N ILE A 42 33.54 -1.02 -6.38
CA ILE A 42 32.88 -0.35 -5.26
C ILE A 42 32.11 0.83 -5.85
N SER A 43 30.86 1.00 -5.45
CA SER A 43 30.04 2.14 -5.83
C SER A 43 29.39 2.78 -4.62
N ALA A 44 29.04 4.05 -4.73
CA ALA A 44 28.14 4.74 -3.81
C ALA A 44 26.67 4.55 -4.18
N HIS A 45 26.40 3.99 -5.37
CA HIS A 45 25.06 3.87 -5.94
C HIS A 45 24.39 2.54 -5.58
N ASP A 46 23.06 2.55 -5.59
CA ASP A 46 22.24 1.35 -5.47
C ASP A 46 22.00 0.76 -6.86
N LEU A 47 22.47 -0.46 -7.08
CA LEU A 47 22.35 -1.17 -8.36
C LEU A 47 21.15 -2.11 -8.32
N ASP A 48 20.42 -2.14 -9.44
CA ASP A 48 19.30 -3.02 -9.67
C ASP A 48 19.78 -4.49 -9.77
N PRO A 49 19.22 -5.44 -9.00
CA PRO A 49 19.52 -6.86 -9.15
C PRO A 49 18.99 -7.46 -10.47
N GLU A 50 18.04 -6.83 -11.17
CA GLU A 50 17.53 -7.28 -12.47
C GLU A 50 18.48 -6.93 -13.63
N ALA A 51 19.67 -7.52 -13.59
CA ALA A 51 20.77 -7.30 -14.52
C ALA A 51 20.76 -8.31 -15.69
N TRP A 52 21.22 -7.87 -16.87
CA TRP A 52 21.31 -8.72 -18.07
C TRP A 52 22.73 -9.27 -18.28
N GLY A 53 22.84 -10.60 -18.38
CA GLY A 53 24.10 -11.32 -18.59
C GLY A 53 25.00 -11.44 -17.36
N VAL A 54 24.65 -10.82 -16.24
CA VAL A 54 25.34 -10.97 -14.94
C VAL A 54 24.36 -11.20 -13.80
N GLU A 55 24.80 -11.99 -12.82
CA GLU A 55 24.24 -12.03 -11.48
C GLU A 55 25.01 -11.02 -10.62
N ILE A 56 24.30 -10.13 -9.93
CA ILE A 56 24.90 -9.09 -9.07
C ILE A 56 24.77 -9.49 -7.60
N THR A 57 25.88 -9.53 -6.88
CA THR A 57 25.91 -9.71 -5.43
C THR A 57 26.47 -8.45 -4.75
N ARG A 58 25.87 -8.06 -3.63
CA ARG A 58 26.18 -6.82 -2.89
C ARG A 58 26.79 -7.11 -1.52
N GLU A 59 27.95 -6.54 -1.26
CA GLU A 59 28.64 -6.53 0.05
C GLU A 59 28.72 -5.07 0.53
N PRO A 60 27.87 -4.63 1.48
CA PRO A 60 27.96 -3.28 2.06
C PRO A 60 29.33 -3.06 2.73
N LEU A 61 29.98 -1.93 2.45
CA LEU A 61 31.33 -1.61 2.95
C LEU A 61 31.37 -0.48 3.99
N GLY A 62 30.21 0.02 4.41
CA GLY A 62 30.06 1.22 5.24
C GLY A 62 30.12 2.53 4.45
N ASP A 63 29.85 3.65 5.12
CA ASP A 63 29.95 5.02 4.59
C ASP A 63 29.17 5.28 3.27
N GLY A 64 28.03 4.60 3.08
CA GLY A 64 27.24 4.67 1.84
C GLY A 64 27.83 3.91 0.66
N LEU A 65 28.96 3.21 0.84
CA LEU A 65 29.60 2.43 -0.20
C LEU A 65 29.19 0.94 -0.14
N SER A 66 29.02 0.34 -1.30
CA SER A 66 28.83 -1.10 -1.47
C SER A 66 29.83 -1.66 -2.49
N ARG A 67 30.41 -2.83 -2.21
CA ARG A 67 31.08 -3.63 -3.24
C ARG A 67 30.00 -4.41 -3.98
N TYR A 68 29.99 -4.28 -5.30
CA TYR A 68 29.21 -5.12 -6.18
C TYR A 68 30.16 -6.12 -6.83
N THR A 69 29.76 -7.40 -6.84
CA THR A 69 30.44 -8.46 -7.59
C THR A 69 29.49 -9.00 -8.64
N LEU A 70 29.86 -8.76 -9.90
CA LEU A 70 29.18 -9.22 -11.09
C LEU A 70 29.76 -10.57 -11.47
N THR A 71 28.92 -11.58 -11.63
CA THR A 71 29.31 -12.92 -12.11
C THR A 71 28.56 -13.21 -13.41
N GLY A 72 29.28 -13.59 -14.48
CA GLY A 72 28.65 -13.88 -15.76
C GLY A 72 27.64 -15.01 -15.66
N THR A 73 26.39 -14.76 -16.07
CA THR A 73 25.27 -15.72 -16.00
C THR A 73 24.51 -15.76 -17.33
N SER A 74 23.69 -16.80 -17.54
CA SER A 74 22.99 -17.02 -18.80
C SER A 74 23.97 -17.02 -19.99
N TRP A 75 23.62 -16.36 -21.11
CA TRP A 75 24.51 -16.12 -22.25
C TRP A 75 25.80 -15.35 -21.87
N GLY A 76 25.76 -14.53 -20.83
CA GLY A 76 26.90 -13.76 -20.32
C GLY A 76 27.97 -14.59 -19.61
N GLN A 77 27.73 -15.88 -19.35
CA GLN A 77 28.64 -16.74 -18.58
C GLN A 77 29.97 -17.05 -19.28
N SER A 78 29.99 -17.17 -20.61
CA SER A 78 31.16 -17.66 -21.36
C SER A 78 31.76 -16.61 -22.30
N ILE A 79 33.08 -16.39 -22.21
CA ILE A 79 33.82 -15.44 -23.07
C ILE A 79 34.88 -16.21 -23.88
N PRO A 80 34.77 -16.30 -25.22
CA PRO A 80 35.74 -16.97 -26.08
C PRO A 80 37.18 -16.44 -25.96
N ALA A 81 38.16 -17.26 -26.35
CA ALA A 81 39.58 -16.88 -26.40
C ALA A 81 39.81 -15.64 -27.28
N GLY A 82 40.31 -14.56 -26.69
CA GLY A 82 40.52 -13.27 -27.38
C GLY A 82 39.25 -12.46 -27.62
N GLY A 83 38.07 -12.97 -27.23
CA GLY A 83 36.77 -12.33 -27.42
C GLY A 83 36.36 -11.41 -26.27
N GLU A 84 35.17 -10.86 -26.41
CA GLU A 84 34.53 -9.96 -25.44
C GLU A 84 33.02 -10.19 -25.41
N ILE A 85 32.38 -9.68 -24.37
CA ILE A 85 30.93 -9.74 -24.15
C ILE A 85 30.49 -8.42 -23.53
N ARG A 86 29.25 -8.00 -23.76
CA ARG A 86 28.66 -6.85 -23.08
C ARG A 86 27.51 -7.31 -22.19
N VAL A 87 27.46 -6.84 -20.96
CA VAL A 87 26.47 -7.19 -19.92
C VAL A 87 26.11 -5.91 -19.16
N GLY A 88 25.02 -5.84 -18.41
CA GLY A 88 24.64 -4.57 -17.80
C GLY A 88 23.50 -4.62 -16.80
N PHE A 89 23.17 -3.45 -16.26
CA PHE A 89 22.20 -3.25 -15.19
C PHE A 89 21.71 -1.79 -15.16
N ASN A 90 20.59 -1.55 -14.48
CA ASN A 90 20.16 -0.20 -14.09
C ASN A 90 20.64 0.13 -12.66
N GLY A 91 20.59 1.40 -12.27
CA GLY A 91 20.89 1.81 -10.90
C GLY A 91 20.33 3.20 -10.57
N SER A 92 20.16 3.48 -9.29
CA SER A 92 19.67 4.76 -8.79
C SER A 92 20.79 5.63 -8.22
N GLN A 93 20.60 6.95 -8.31
CA GLN A 93 21.63 7.94 -7.98
C GLN A 93 21.65 8.29 -6.48
N SER A 94 22.20 7.40 -5.65
CA SER A 94 22.43 7.65 -4.22
C SER A 94 23.46 8.77 -3.95
N VAL A 95 24.17 9.23 -4.99
CA VAL A 95 24.89 10.51 -5.10
C VAL A 95 24.52 11.13 -6.45
N ASP A 96 24.31 12.44 -6.53
CA ASP A 96 23.92 13.15 -7.76
C ASP A 96 25.01 13.04 -8.85
N LEU A 97 24.66 12.40 -9.97
CA LEU A 97 25.49 12.25 -11.17
C LEU A 97 25.09 13.20 -12.31
N GLY A 98 23.95 13.89 -12.21
CA GLY A 98 23.29 14.60 -13.30
C GLY A 98 22.00 13.91 -13.77
N ARG A 99 21.29 14.53 -14.70
CA ARG A 99 19.93 14.13 -15.12
C ARG A 99 19.86 13.54 -16.53
N ASP A 100 20.94 13.66 -17.28
CA ASP A 100 21.08 13.37 -18.69
C ASP A 100 22.57 13.26 -19.08
N GLY A 101 22.87 12.58 -20.18
CA GLY A 101 24.22 12.43 -20.74
C GLY A 101 24.90 11.09 -20.44
N ALA A 102 26.09 10.86 -21.00
CA ALA A 102 26.75 9.56 -20.93
C ALA A 102 27.31 9.23 -19.53
N LEU A 103 27.02 8.02 -19.04
CA LEU A 103 27.65 7.44 -17.86
C LEU A 103 29.13 7.13 -18.14
N THR A 104 29.99 7.31 -17.14
CA THR A 104 31.41 6.95 -17.25
C THR A 104 31.85 6.09 -16.06
N GLU A 105 32.90 5.29 -16.26
CA GLU A 105 33.49 4.41 -15.24
C GLU A 105 33.80 5.14 -13.91
N ALA A 106 34.30 6.37 -13.98
CA ALA A 106 34.65 7.20 -12.82
C ALA A 106 33.42 7.81 -12.08
N MET A 107 32.22 7.66 -12.64
CA MET A 107 30.95 8.04 -11.99
C MET A 107 30.33 6.83 -11.31
N LEU A 108 30.46 5.63 -11.90
CA LEU A 108 30.01 4.37 -11.30
C LEU A 108 30.94 3.88 -10.17
N ILE A 109 32.26 4.02 -10.32
CA ILE A 109 33.27 3.39 -9.43
C ILE A 109 33.88 4.41 -8.47
N ALA A 110 33.69 4.16 -7.16
CA ALA A 110 34.35 4.88 -6.09
C ALA A 110 35.79 4.37 -5.88
N GLU A 111 36.80 5.20 -6.15
CA GLU A 111 38.20 4.85 -5.90
C GLU A 111 38.48 4.57 -4.41
N ARG A 112 38.95 3.36 -4.07
CA ARG A 112 39.69 3.10 -2.82
C ARG A 112 41.20 3.06 -3.10
N PRO A 113 42.06 3.57 -2.20
CA PRO A 113 43.51 3.61 -2.41
C PRO A 113 44.12 2.20 -2.49
N MET A 114 45.11 2.02 -3.37
CA MET A 114 45.79 0.74 -3.57
C MET A 114 46.42 0.17 -2.28
N GLY A 115 46.09 -1.08 -1.98
CA GLY A 115 46.53 -1.80 -0.77
C GLY A 115 46.48 -3.33 -0.93
N GLU A 116 46.86 -3.85 -2.09
CA GLU A 116 46.86 -5.29 -2.40
C GLU A 116 47.92 -6.07 -1.58
N SER A 117 47.51 -7.13 -0.88
CA SER A 117 48.41 -8.23 -0.52
C SER A 117 47.67 -9.54 -0.21
N VAL A 118 47.77 -10.46 -1.17
CA VAL A 118 47.60 -11.93 -1.08
C VAL A 118 47.69 -12.54 0.33
N LEU A 119 46.70 -13.37 0.69
CA LEU A 119 46.73 -14.25 1.86
C LEU A 119 47.71 -15.43 1.68
N THR A 120 48.50 -15.75 2.71
CA THR A 120 49.15 -17.06 2.86
C THR A 120 49.07 -17.52 4.33
N PRO A 121 48.83 -18.82 4.64
CA PRO A 121 48.58 -19.26 6.01
C PRO A 121 49.78 -19.95 6.70
N SER A 122 50.22 -19.48 7.87
CA SER A 122 50.73 -20.31 8.99
C SER A 122 50.99 -19.57 10.31
N GLU A 123 50.63 -20.24 11.40
CA GLU A 123 51.34 -20.38 12.68
C GLU A 123 51.87 -19.15 13.46
N ALA A 124 51.12 -18.78 14.51
CA ALA A 124 51.54 -18.49 15.90
C ALA A 124 52.95 -17.93 16.26
N HIS A 125 52.98 -16.81 17.00
CA HIS A 125 53.38 -16.79 18.44
C HIS A 125 53.27 -15.39 19.12
N ASP A 126 52.89 -15.42 20.40
CA ASP A 126 53.22 -14.57 21.58
C ASP A 126 53.68 -13.08 21.55
N GLU A 127 53.07 -12.36 22.51
CA GLU A 127 53.66 -11.40 23.49
C GLU A 127 54.09 -9.92 23.16
N VAL A 128 53.21 -8.99 23.55
CA VAL A 128 53.32 -8.07 24.74
C VAL A 128 54.14 -6.74 24.68
N LEU A 129 53.51 -5.68 25.24
CA LEU A 129 53.93 -4.25 25.43
C LEU A 129 53.93 -3.33 24.18
N GLY A 130 53.55 -2.04 24.27
CA GLY A 130 52.91 -1.30 25.37
C GLY A 130 53.00 0.25 25.29
N ASP A 131 52.16 0.92 26.10
CA ASP A 131 52.24 2.32 26.61
C ASP A 131 51.70 3.54 25.79
N ALA A 132 50.43 3.87 26.07
CA ALA A 132 49.92 5.16 26.60
C ALA A 132 49.79 6.48 25.78
N ASN A 133 48.54 6.99 25.80
CA ASN A 133 48.09 8.40 25.99
C ASN A 133 48.40 9.48 24.91
N ALA A 134 47.52 10.44 24.58
CA ALA A 134 46.06 10.67 24.76
C ALA A 134 45.67 11.89 23.85
N ALA A 135 44.45 12.44 23.71
CA ALA A 135 43.15 12.24 24.36
C ALA A 135 41.98 12.71 23.44
N GLU A 136 40.74 12.57 23.91
CA GLU A 136 39.52 13.37 23.57
C GLU A 136 39.19 13.71 22.10
N ASN A 137 38.30 12.92 21.49
CA ASN A 137 36.89 13.32 21.35
C ASN A 137 35.99 12.06 21.27
N THR A 138 34.74 12.12 21.75
CA THR A 138 33.90 10.94 21.97
C THR A 138 32.61 10.95 21.15
N SER A 139 32.50 10.02 20.20
CA SER A 139 31.25 9.59 19.56
C SER A 139 31.47 8.18 19.01
N MET A 140 30.96 7.16 19.71
CA MET A 140 31.10 5.76 19.27
C MET A 140 29.96 5.40 18.31
N PRO A 141 30.24 4.94 17.09
CA PRO A 141 29.28 4.15 16.32
C PRO A 141 29.16 2.78 17.00
N HIS A 142 27.95 2.34 17.33
CA HIS A 142 27.73 1.01 17.91
C HIS A 142 27.59 -0.04 16.79
N ASP A 143 28.32 -1.14 16.96
CA ASP A 143 28.37 -2.25 15.99
C ASP A 143 27.16 -3.18 16.14
N HIS A 144 26.38 -3.30 15.06
CA HIS A 144 25.33 -4.30 14.88
C HIS A 144 25.46 -5.01 13.51
N SER A 145 26.69 -5.41 13.14
CA SER A 145 26.99 -6.10 11.87
C SER A 145 27.01 -7.64 11.95
N THR A 146 26.73 -8.22 13.12
CA THR A 146 27.23 -9.56 13.49
C THR A 146 26.20 -10.70 13.58
N MET A 147 24.92 -10.46 13.25
CA MET A 147 23.81 -11.43 13.43
C MET A 147 23.16 -11.97 12.14
N ALA A 148 23.67 -11.59 10.95
CA ALA A 148 23.15 -12.04 9.66
C ALA A 148 23.38 -13.56 9.45
N GLY A 149 22.40 -14.39 9.86
CA GLY A 149 22.39 -15.84 9.64
C GLY A 149 21.85 -16.72 10.78
N ARG A 150 21.45 -16.17 11.95
CA ARG A 150 20.86 -16.96 13.04
C ARG A 150 19.33 -16.99 13.03
N TYR A 151 18.69 -15.87 12.71
CA TYR A 151 17.24 -15.70 12.81
C TYR A 151 16.62 -15.45 11.42
N THR A 152 15.35 -15.81 11.28
CA THR A 152 14.57 -15.70 10.04
C THR A 152 13.75 -14.43 10.09
N ASP A 153 13.79 -13.64 9.02
CA ASP A 153 13.01 -12.42 8.84
C ASP A 153 11.56 -12.75 8.42
N ILE A 154 10.58 -12.02 8.98
CA ILE A 154 9.16 -12.28 8.74
C ILE A 154 8.73 -12.12 7.28
N THR A 155 9.44 -11.29 6.50
CA THR A 155 9.21 -11.10 5.06
C THR A 155 9.55 -12.33 4.23
N THR A 156 10.35 -13.27 4.76
CA THR A 156 10.69 -14.52 4.04
C THR A 156 9.54 -15.51 3.95
N TRP A 157 8.41 -15.26 4.63
CA TRP A 157 7.21 -16.11 4.64
C TRP A 157 6.05 -15.54 3.81
N GLY A 158 6.22 -14.38 3.19
CA GLY A 158 5.24 -13.79 2.27
C GLY A 158 5.49 -12.31 1.99
N SER A 159 4.85 -11.81 0.94
CA SER A 159 4.78 -10.38 0.61
C SER A 159 3.33 -9.96 0.42
N PHE A 160 2.98 -8.75 0.86
CA PHE A 160 1.77 -8.07 0.41
C PHE A 160 2.09 -7.26 -0.83
N HIS A 161 1.10 -7.12 -1.70
CA HIS A 161 1.03 -6.04 -2.67
C HIS A 161 -0.36 -5.39 -2.54
N GLY A 162 -0.68 -4.99 -1.31
CA GLY A 162 -1.95 -4.40 -0.90
C GLY A 162 -1.73 -3.20 0.04
N SER A 163 -2.70 -2.31 0.13
CA SER A 163 -2.49 -0.91 0.53
C SER A 163 -2.33 -0.65 2.04
N ASN A 164 -1.09 -0.62 2.51
CA ASN A 164 -0.61 0.40 3.46
C ASN A 164 0.91 0.61 3.31
N ASN A 165 1.42 1.78 3.72
CA ASN A 165 2.81 2.22 3.45
C ASN A 165 3.83 1.64 4.45
N ASN A 166 3.53 0.43 4.93
CA ASN A 166 4.06 -0.19 6.15
C ASN A 166 4.68 -1.57 5.83
N SER A 167 5.27 -1.72 4.65
CA SER A 167 5.83 -2.99 4.16
C SER A 167 7.28 -2.89 3.65
N GLU A 168 7.99 -1.80 3.91
CA GLU A 168 9.27 -1.48 3.28
C GLU A 168 10.45 -1.30 4.25
N HIS A 169 11.67 -1.49 3.73
CA HIS A 169 12.91 -1.25 4.48
C HIS A 169 13.10 0.24 4.85
N ASN A 170 12.32 1.15 4.25
CA ASN A 170 12.32 2.58 4.55
C ASN A 170 11.85 2.89 5.99
N GLU A 171 11.09 1.99 6.63
CA GLU A 171 10.64 2.11 8.01
C GLU A 171 11.75 1.97 9.03
N LEU A 172 12.85 1.28 8.68
CA LEU A 172 13.94 0.86 9.59
C LEU A 172 14.92 1.99 9.96
N VAL A 173 14.39 3.20 10.15
CA VAL A 173 15.07 4.39 10.61
C VAL A 173 14.93 4.58 12.13
N GLY A 174 15.69 5.51 12.72
CA GLY A 174 15.54 5.87 14.13
C GLY A 174 15.91 4.77 15.14
N GLY A 175 16.63 3.72 14.71
CA GLY A 175 17.02 2.58 15.56
C GLY A 175 16.04 1.41 15.55
N ARG A 176 15.01 1.45 14.70
CA ARG A 176 14.12 0.33 14.41
C ARG A 176 14.87 -0.86 13.78
N THR A 177 14.32 -2.06 13.95
CA THR A 177 14.81 -3.29 13.29
C THR A 177 13.68 -4.10 12.66
N ALA A 178 14.04 -4.98 11.74
CA ALA A 178 13.12 -5.96 11.15
C ALA A 178 12.58 -6.94 12.20
N ILE A 179 11.34 -7.42 12.01
CA ILE A 179 10.78 -8.51 12.82
C ILE A 179 11.46 -9.81 12.41
N THR A 180 12.13 -10.47 13.35
CA THR A 180 12.80 -11.76 13.13
C THR A 180 12.50 -12.76 14.23
N THR A 181 12.79 -14.05 14.00
CA THR A 181 12.62 -15.12 15.00
C THR A 181 13.43 -14.96 16.29
N GLU A 182 14.30 -13.94 16.41
CA GLU A 182 14.89 -13.52 17.68
C GLU A 182 13.80 -13.18 18.73
N ALA A 183 12.68 -12.61 18.28
CA ALA A 183 11.52 -12.33 19.13
C ALA A 183 10.95 -13.59 19.82
N MET A 184 11.05 -14.75 19.17
CA MET A 184 10.54 -16.00 19.74
C MET A 184 11.44 -16.54 20.86
N GLU A 185 12.74 -16.22 20.83
CA GLU A 185 13.69 -16.55 21.90
C GLU A 185 13.48 -15.63 23.12
N ALA A 186 13.16 -14.34 22.90
CA ALA A 186 12.72 -13.44 23.98
C ALA A 186 11.36 -13.84 24.59
N TYR A 187 10.36 -14.14 23.75
CA TYR A 187 9.03 -14.58 24.17
C TYR A 187 9.06 -15.89 24.97
N ASN A 188 9.77 -16.91 24.48
CA ASN A 188 9.92 -18.16 25.23
C ASN A 188 10.77 -17.99 26.49
N GLY A 189 11.68 -17.01 26.55
CA GLY A 189 12.37 -16.59 27.78
C GLY A 189 11.41 -16.03 28.84
N LEU A 190 10.48 -15.15 28.44
CA LEU A 190 9.43 -14.62 29.30
C LEU A 190 8.47 -15.73 29.78
N ARG A 191 8.08 -16.67 28.90
CA ARG A 191 7.33 -17.88 29.29
C ARG A 191 8.08 -18.73 30.31
N ALA A 192 9.38 -18.95 30.11
CA ALA A 192 10.22 -19.72 31.03
C ALA A 192 10.38 -19.02 32.40
N PHE A 193 10.42 -17.69 32.45
CA PHE A 193 10.34 -16.92 33.69
C PHE A 193 9.00 -17.14 34.41
N ALA A 194 7.88 -17.10 33.68
CA ALA A 194 6.53 -17.40 34.19
C ALA A 194 6.28 -18.89 34.53
N GLY A 195 7.28 -19.77 34.38
CA GLY A 195 7.15 -21.21 34.63
C GLY A 195 6.36 -21.97 33.57
N LEU A 196 6.05 -21.35 32.43
CA LEU A 196 5.36 -21.96 31.30
C LEU A 196 6.34 -22.70 30.38
N GLU A 197 5.88 -23.77 29.75
CA GLU A 197 6.66 -24.46 28.71
C GLU A 197 6.83 -23.57 27.47
N ALA A 198 7.98 -23.66 26.81
CA ALA A 198 8.23 -23.00 25.53
C ALA A 198 7.33 -23.57 24.43
N VAL A 199 6.96 -22.73 23.46
CA VAL A 199 6.09 -23.09 22.33
C VAL A 199 6.71 -22.70 21.00
N GLU A 200 6.20 -23.28 19.91
CA GLU A 200 6.53 -22.90 18.53
C GLU A 200 5.62 -21.76 18.04
N LEU A 201 6.00 -21.12 16.93
CA LEU A 201 5.28 -19.99 16.34
C LEU A 201 3.83 -20.33 16.02
N GLU A 202 3.61 -21.51 15.44
CA GLU A 202 2.30 -21.99 15.04
C GLU A 202 1.32 -22.07 16.22
N ALA A 203 1.77 -22.35 17.45
CA ALA A 203 0.90 -22.39 18.62
C ALA A 203 0.42 -20.99 19.06
N VAL A 204 1.25 -19.96 18.87
CA VAL A 204 0.87 -18.56 19.12
C VAL A 204 -0.09 -18.08 18.02
N GLY A 205 0.14 -18.49 16.77
CA GLY A 205 -0.76 -18.19 15.66
C GLY A 205 -2.12 -18.88 15.79
N GLU A 206 -2.16 -20.19 16.05
CA GLU A 206 -3.39 -20.95 16.31
C GLU A 206 -4.20 -20.35 17.46
N TRP A 207 -3.53 -19.88 18.52
CA TRP A 207 -4.17 -19.14 19.60
C TRP A 207 -4.78 -17.82 19.13
N ALA A 208 -4.03 -16.98 18.41
CA ALA A 208 -4.51 -15.68 17.94
C ALA A 208 -5.73 -15.82 17.00
N TYR A 209 -5.69 -16.79 16.08
CA TYR A 209 -6.84 -17.17 15.25
C TYR A 209 -8.03 -17.64 16.09
N ALA A 210 -7.81 -18.45 17.14
CA ALA A 210 -8.87 -18.93 18.02
C ALA A 210 -9.47 -17.84 18.93
N GLN A 211 -8.75 -16.76 19.22
CA GLN A 211 -9.26 -15.60 19.95
C GLN A 211 -9.92 -14.54 19.04
N GLY A 212 -9.86 -14.68 17.71
CA GLY A 212 -10.40 -13.70 16.76
C GLY A 212 -9.55 -12.44 16.62
N LEU A 213 -8.26 -12.52 16.95
CA LEU A 213 -7.31 -11.38 16.91
C LEU A 213 -6.79 -11.05 15.51
N THR A 214 -7.16 -11.83 14.49
CA THR A 214 -6.71 -11.73 13.10
C THR A 214 -7.78 -11.14 12.18
N ASN A 215 -7.39 -10.45 11.12
CA ASN A 215 -8.33 -9.86 10.16
C ASN A 215 -9.07 -10.93 9.31
N ASN A 216 -8.50 -12.13 9.19
CA ASN A 216 -9.04 -13.28 8.49
C ASN A 216 -9.51 -14.38 9.45
N ALA A 217 -10.61 -15.06 9.09
CA ALA A 217 -11.21 -16.12 9.90
C ALA A 217 -10.53 -17.50 9.74
N GLN A 218 -9.62 -17.66 8.78
CA GLN A 218 -8.86 -18.89 8.53
C GLN A 218 -7.47 -18.55 7.98
N ALA A 219 -6.44 -19.24 8.49
CA ALA A 219 -5.06 -19.15 8.04
C ALA A 219 -4.83 -19.85 6.69
N TRP A 220 -3.93 -19.31 5.88
CA TRP A 220 -3.48 -19.84 4.59
C TRP A 220 -1.95 -19.70 4.44
N GLY A 221 -1.30 -20.57 3.65
CA GLY A 221 0.16 -20.51 3.47
C GLY A 221 0.93 -20.58 4.80
N ASP A 222 1.79 -19.59 5.05
CA ASP A 222 2.55 -19.44 6.30
C ASP A 222 1.93 -18.43 7.30
N ASP A 223 0.69 -17.96 7.07
CA ASP A 223 -0.06 -17.04 7.95
C ASP A 223 0.12 -17.37 9.44
N THR A 224 -0.08 -18.63 9.84
CA THR A 224 -0.04 -19.07 11.24
C THR A 224 1.32 -18.82 11.90
N LYS A 225 2.43 -19.00 11.17
CA LYS A 225 3.78 -18.74 11.69
C LYS A 225 4.04 -17.25 11.83
N GLY A 226 3.60 -16.50 10.84
CA GLY A 226 3.78 -15.06 10.79
C GLY A 226 2.99 -14.32 11.86
N VAL A 227 1.69 -14.60 11.96
CA VAL A 227 0.81 -14.12 13.04
C VAL A 227 1.41 -14.53 14.39
N GLY A 228 1.88 -15.77 14.51
CA GLY A 228 2.57 -16.27 15.70
C GLY A 228 3.83 -15.48 16.07
N LEU A 229 4.70 -15.17 15.10
CA LEU A 229 5.93 -14.40 15.32
C LEU A 229 5.61 -12.95 15.73
N TRP A 230 4.65 -12.33 15.05
CA TRP A 230 4.25 -10.96 15.30
C TRP A 230 3.61 -10.81 16.69
N TYR A 231 2.70 -11.72 17.08
CA TYR A 231 2.13 -11.73 18.42
C TYR A 231 3.16 -12.08 19.51
N ALA A 232 4.09 -13.01 19.24
CA ALA A 232 5.21 -13.28 20.16
C ALA A 232 6.12 -12.05 20.36
N MET A 233 6.37 -11.26 19.30
CA MET A 233 7.11 -9.99 19.35
C MET A 233 6.40 -8.94 20.22
N GLN A 234 5.08 -8.75 20.06
CA GLN A 234 4.31 -7.84 20.93
C GLN A 234 4.30 -8.29 22.39
N ALA A 235 4.13 -9.60 22.63
CA ALA A 235 4.14 -10.19 23.96
C ALA A 235 5.50 -10.04 24.66
N ALA A 236 6.60 -10.27 23.95
CA ALA A 236 7.96 -10.06 24.45
C ALA A 236 8.27 -8.58 24.77
N LYS A 237 7.66 -7.65 24.02
CA LYS A 237 7.81 -6.21 24.26
C LYS A 237 7.13 -5.69 25.52
N VAL A 238 5.96 -6.24 25.88
CA VAL A 238 5.08 -5.64 26.91
C VAL A 238 4.71 -6.58 28.06
N GLY A 239 4.48 -7.86 27.78
CA GLY A 239 3.90 -8.83 28.73
C GLY A 239 4.81 -9.26 29.90
N TRP A 240 5.92 -8.55 30.12
CA TRP A 240 6.83 -8.70 31.27
C TRP A 240 6.62 -7.63 32.35
N ILE A 241 5.88 -6.56 32.02
CA ILE A 241 5.54 -5.47 32.92
C ILE A 241 4.55 -6.00 33.96
N SER A 242 4.79 -5.70 35.24
CA SER A 242 3.89 -6.12 36.31
C SER A 242 2.71 -5.19 36.47
N ASP A 243 1.55 -5.78 36.80
CA ASP A 243 0.24 -5.16 36.82
C ASP A 243 0.22 -3.91 37.72
N GLU A 244 0.81 -4.00 38.93
CA GLU A 244 0.95 -2.88 39.88
C GLU A 244 1.79 -1.69 39.37
N THR A 245 2.55 -1.86 38.28
CA THR A 245 3.48 -0.85 37.75
C THR A 245 3.17 -0.41 36.32
N TYR A 246 2.18 -1.02 35.66
CA TYR A 246 1.82 -0.68 34.29
C TYR A 246 1.42 0.80 34.16
N ASN A 247 1.87 1.40 33.06
CA ASN A 247 1.46 2.71 32.60
C ASN A 247 1.78 2.79 31.10
N PRO A 248 0.88 3.33 30.23
CA PRO A 248 1.14 3.38 28.80
C PRO A 248 2.45 4.10 28.45
N GLN A 249 2.88 5.13 29.20
CA GLN A 249 4.14 5.84 28.92
C GLN A 249 5.38 4.93 28.99
N ILE A 250 5.35 3.85 29.79
CA ILE A 250 6.44 2.87 29.86
C ILE A 250 6.64 2.17 28.52
N LEU A 251 5.54 1.87 27.80
CA LEU A 251 5.58 1.20 26.49
C LEU A 251 6.25 2.11 25.46
N ALA A 252 6.05 3.42 25.51
CA ALA A 252 6.78 4.34 24.64
C ALA A 252 8.26 4.49 25.05
N ASP A 253 8.51 4.64 26.36
CA ASP A 253 9.84 4.95 26.88
C ASP A 253 10.82 3.77 26.76
N ILE A 254 10.35 2.53 26.91
CA ILE A 254 11.20 1.34 26.79
C ILE A 254 11.68 1.13 25.34
N GLN A 255 10.79 1.29 24.36
CA GLN A 255 11.13 1.13 22.94
C GLN A 255 12.08 2.26 22.51
N ARG A 256 11.83 3.50 22.94
CA ARG A 256 12.69 4.65 22.64
C ARG A 256 14.10 4.43 23.19
N THR A 257 14.21 3.92 24.41
CA THR A 257 15.51 3.64 25.07
C THR A 257 16.26 2.51 24.36
N ALA A 258 15.57 1.43 23.97
CA ALA A 258 16.17 0.32 23.23
C ALA A 258 16.64 0.72 21.82
N ARG A 259 15.87 1.55 21.11
CA ARG A 259 16.21 2.09 19.78
C ARG A 259 17.34 3.11 19.82
N GLN A 260 17.51 3.83 20.94
CA GLN A 260 18.68 4.67 21.21
C GLN A 260 19.95 3.85 21.58
N GLY A 261 19.81 2.55 21.83
CA GLY A 261 20.93 1.63 22.09
C GLY A 261 21.43 1.57 23.54
N ASP A 262 20.72 2.17 24.50
CA ASP A 262 21.12 2.15 25.92
C ASP A 262 20.58 0.89 26.63
N THR A 263 21.31 -0.22 26.45
CA THR A 263 21.00 -1.52 27.09
C THR A 263 20.97 -1.44 28.62
N ASP A 264 21.82 -0.62 29.26
CA ASP A 264 21.86 -0.49 30.72
C ASP A 264 20.62 0.27 31.23
N ALA A 265 20.17 1.31 30.52
CA ALA A 265 18.92 2.00 30.82
C ALA A 265 17.68 1.12 30.57
N VAL A 266 17.63 0.34 29.48
CA VAL A 266 16.58 -0.67 29.27
C VAL A 266 16.54 -1.64 30.45
N MET A 267 17.68 -2.21 30.84
CA MET A 267 17.72 -3.16 31.96
C MET A 267 17.39 -2.53 33.32
N ALA A 268 17.63 -1.22 33.51
CA ALA A 268 17.19 -0.48 34.68
C ALA A 268 15.67 -0.26 34.70
N MET A 269 15.04 0.01 33.54
CA MET A 269 13.58 0.06 33.41
C MET A 269 12.96 -1.32 33.68
N VAL A 270 13.53 -2.39 33.14
CA VAL A 270 13.06 -3.77 33.40
C VAL A 270 13.15 -4.15 34.87
N GLU A 271 14.15 -3.65 35.60
CA GLU A 271 14.28 -3.84 37.06
C GLU A 271 13.38 -2.90 37.89
N THR A 272 12.71 -1.94 37.25
CA THR A 272 11.80 -0.97 37.90
C THR A 272 10.31 -1.29 37.67
N PHE A 273 9.96 -1.77 36.47
CA PHE A 273 8.57 -1.99 36.01
C PHE A 273 8.25 -3.46 35.69
N GLY A 274 9.18 -4.38 35.89
CA GLY A 274 8.98 -5.80 35.62
C GLY A 274 8.65 -6.60 36.88
N HIS A 275 8.00 -7.76 36.70
CA HIS A 275 7.79 -8.69 37.82
C HIS A 275 9.11 -9.07 38.53
N GLU A 276 9.05 -9.30 39.85
CA GLU A 276 10.25 -9.48 40.68
C GLU A 276 11.18 -10.57 40.12
N GLY A 277 12.43 -10.19 39.84
CA GLY A 277 13.46 -11.09 39.36
C GLY A 277 13.55 -11.25 37.84
N PHE A 278 12.63 -10.72 37.03
CA PHE A 278 12.70 -10.85 35.56
C PHE A 278 14.00 -10.27 34.97
N ALA A 279 14.43 -9.08 35.43
CA ALA A 279 15.74 -8.51 35.07
C ALA A 279 16.92 -9.42 35.44
N SER A 280 16.81 -10.19 36.53
CA SER A 280 17.82 -11.19 36.92
C SER A 280 17.73 -12.47 36.08
N HIS A 281 16.53 -12.86 35.64
CA HIS A 281 16.32 -13.98 34.73
C HIS A 281 16.97 -13.71 33.36
N LEU A 282 16.73 -12.53 32.76
CA LEU A 282 17.34 -12.15 31.47
C LEU A 282 18.87 -12.20 31.53
N ARG A 283 19.47 -11.59 32.57
CA ARG A 283 20.93 -11.61 32.81
C ARG A 283 21.47 -13.02 33.04
N SER A 284 20.73 -13.88 33.75
CA SER A 284 21.19 -15.24 34.10
C SER A 284 21.10 -16.24 32.95
N ASN A 285 20.20 -16.02 32.00
CA ASN A 285 20.01 -16.87 30.82
C ASN A 285 20.62 -16.29 29.53
N ALA A 286 21.36 -15.18 29.63
CA ALA A 286 21.97 -14.46 28.50
C ALA A 286 20.97 -13.94 27.44
N LEU A 287 19.74 -13.61 27.85
CA LEU A 287 18.65 -13.13 26.99
C LEU A 287 18.59 -11.60 26.85
N VAL A 288 19.52 -10.86 27.47
CA VAL A 288 19.51 -9.39 27.48
C VAL A 288 19.55 -8.80 26.06
N ASP A 289 20.48 -9.24 25.23
CA ASP A 289 20.63 -8.73 23.87
C ASP A 289 19.41 -9.10 23.00
N THR A 290 18.94 -10.35 23.09
CA THR A 290 17.72 -10.86 22.43
C THR A 290 16.49 -10.02 22.77
N PHE A 291 16.30 -9.70 24.05
CA PHE A 291 15.20 -8.88 24.54
C PHE A 291 15.31 -7.43 24.05
N VAL A 292 16.49 -6.81 24.15
CA VAL A 292 16.76 -5.45 23.65
C VAL A 292 16.57 -5.35 22.13
N ASN A 293 16.95 -6.37 21.37
CA ASN A 293 16.73 -6.41 19.93
C ASN A 293 15.24 -6.60 19.57
N THR A 294 14.49 -7.36 20.37
CA THR A 294 13.04 -7.53 20.20
C THR A 294 12.27 -6.23 20.45
N LEU A 295 12.72 -5.41 21.40
CA LEU A 295 12.19 -4.05 21.63
C LEU A 295 12.43 -3.12 20.42
N LYS A 296 13.60 -3.21 19.76
CA LYS A 296 13.90 -2.41 18.56
C LYS A 296 12.96 -2.71 17.39
N MET A 297 12.37 -3.90 17.31
CA MET A 297 11.54 -4.31 16.17
C MET A 297 10.38 -3.34 15.93
N GLU A 298 10.07 -3.04 14.67
CA GLU A 298 8.93 -2.19 14.30
C GLU A 298 7.70 -3.06 13.99
N PRO A 299 6.54 -2.88 14.67
CA PRO A 299 5.34 -3.70 14.42
C PRO A 299 4.84 -3.68 12.97
N HIS A 300 5.01 -2.55 12.30
CA HIS A 300 4.64 -2.36 10.90
C HIS A 300 5.41 -3.29 9.95
N TYR A 301 6.72 -3.43 10.19
CA TYR A 301 7.66 -4.02 9.24
C TYR A 301 7.21 -5.38 8.68
N GLY A 302 7.17 -5.47 7.35
CA GLY A 302 6.62 -6.61 6.64
C GLY A 302 5.09 -6.62 6.68
N GLY A 303 4.46 -5.46 6.46
CA GLY A 303 3.06 -5.12 6.73
C GLY A 303 1.97 -6.01 6.16
N TRP A 304 2.32 -6.96 5.29
CA TRP A 304 1.49 -8.14 5.03
C TRP A 304 1.07 -8.80 6.34
N MET A 305 1.98 -8.91 7.31
CA MET A 305 1.65 -9.47 8.62
C MET A 305 0.87 -8.51 9.48
N HIS A 306 1.30 -7.25 9.56
CA HIS A 306 0.67 -6.20 10.35
C HIS A 306 -0.83 -6.11 10.04
N GLY A 307 -1.20 -6.07 8.76
CA GLY A 307 -2.59 -6.12 8.32
C GLY A 307 -3.33 -7.39 8.76
N ARG A 308 -2.71 -8.58 8.67
CA ARG A 308 -3.31 -9.85 9.10
C ARG A 308 -3.53 -9.92 10.61
N THR A 309 -2.68 -9.28 11.40
CA THR A 309 -2.74 -9.28 12.87
C THR A 309 -3.73 -8.29 13.48
N HIS A 310 -4.46 -7.55 12.65
CA HIS A 310 -5.46 -6.56 13.05
C HIS A 310 -6.89 -7.09 12.90
N GLY A 311 -7.28 -7.96 13.83
CA GLY A 311 -8.68 -8.36 14.03
C GLY A 311 -9.56 -7.27 14.63
N PHE A 312 -10.82 -7.65 14.86
CA PHE A 312 -11.89 -6.78 15.35
C PHE A 312 -12.45 -7.26 16.71
N LEU A 313 -11.58 -7.76 17.59
CA LEU A 313 -11.99 -8.09 18.97
C LEU A 313 -12.33 -6.80 19.71
N ASP A 314 -13.57 -6.67 20.18
CA ASP A 314 -14.06 -5.56 21.00
C ASP A 314 -13.36 -5.52 22.37
N ILE A 315 -12.86 -4.34 22.75
CA ILE A 315 -12.14 -4.09 23.99
C ILE A 315 -12.83 -2.93 24.72
N GLU A 316 -13.52 -3.28 25.81
CA GLU A 316 -14.31 -2.40 26.69
C GLU A 316 -15.41 -1.57 25.99
N GLY A 317 -15.72 -1.85 24.71
CA GLY A 317 -16.64 -1.06 23.89
C GLY A 317 -16.10 0.31 23.46
N VAL A 318 -14.78 0.55 23.59
CA VAL A 318 -14.12 1.81 23.22
C VAL A 318 -12.98 1.62 22.21
N ALA A 319 -12.42 0.42 22.10
CA ALA A 319 -11.30 0.09 21.22
C ALA A 319 -11.45 -1.32 20.62
N ILE A 320 -10.63 -1.64 19.61
CA ILE A 320 -10.40 -2.99 19.10
C ILE A 320 -8.94 -3.43 19.34
N ASN A 321 -8.64 -4.70 19.06
CA ASN A 321 -7.27 -5.22 19.27
C ASN A 321 -6.20 -4.58 18.35
N HIS A 322 -6.58 -3.96 17.22
CA HIS A 322 -5.71 -3.04 16.46
C HIS A 322 -5.21 -1.89 17.33
N ASP A 323 -6.09 -1.19 18.05
CA ASP A 323 -5.72 0.00 18.81
C ASP A 323 -4.67 -0.34 19.88
N ILE A 324 -4.90 -1.42 20.63
CA ILE A 324 -4.00 -1.88 21.69
C ILE A 324 -2.64 -2.31 21.13
N ASN A 325 -2.63 -2.99 19.99
CA ASN A 325 -1.43 -3.38 19.25
C ASN A 325 -0.53 -2.18 18.91
N HIS A 326 -1.10 -0.98 18.70
CA HIS A 326 -0.38 0.25 18.36
C HIS A 326 0.24 0.98 19.57
N LEU A 327 -0.03 0.58 20.81
CA LEU A 327 0.62 1.18 21.99
C LEU A 327 2.14 0.95 22.05
N THR A 328 2.70 0.06 21.23
CA THR A 328 4.15 -0.16 21.11
C THR A 328 4.81 0.65 19.98
N VAL A 329 4.06 1.48 19.26
CA VAL A 329 4.53 2.27 18.12
C VAL A 329 5.01 3.66 18.56
N LEU A 330 6.13 4.11 17.98
CA LEU A 330 6.64 5.47 18.08
C LEU A 330 6.67 6.13 16.69
N GLY A 331 6.42 7.44 16.64
CA GLY A 331 6.49 8.24 15.41
C GLY A 331 7.90 8.27 14.79
N TRP A 332 8.02 8.78 13.57
CA TRP A 332 9.26 8.79 12.79
C TRP A 332 10.49 9.32 13.57
N ASP A 333 10.31 10.39 14.34
CA ASP A 333 11.35 11.04 15.17
C ASP A 333 11.65 10.32 16.51
N GLN A 334 10.99 9.19 16.77
CA GLN A 334 10.93 8.44 18.03
C GLN A 334 10.46 9.24 19.25
N GLN A 335 9.97 10.48 19.10
CA GLN A 335 9.50 11.29 20.22
C GLN A 335 8.04 10.97 20.54
N GLN A 336 7.16 11.04 19.53
CA GLN A 336 5.71 10.89 19.73
C GLN A 336 5.32 9.43 20.04
N PRO A 337 4.54 9.19 21.11
CA PRO A 337 4.14 7.84 21.54
C PRO A 337 2.77 7.41 21.00
N PHE A 338 2.56 6.10 20.86
CA PHE A 338 1.27 5.48 20.52
C PHE A 338 0.74 5.85 19.14
N MET A 339 1.58 5.83 18.10
CA MET A 339 1.12 6.25 16.77
C MET A 339 0.28 5.18 16.06
N ASN A 340 -0.64 5.68 15.24
CA ASN A 340 -1.42 4.93 14.25
C ASN A 340 -0.54 4.36 13.12
N ASP A 341 -1.18 3.68 12.17
CA ASP A 341 -0.55 3.15 10.95
C ASP A 341 0.29 4.16 10.15
N THR A 342 0.01 5.46 10.22
CA THR A 342 0.77 6.46 9.45
C THR A 342 1.99 7.02 10.18
N PHE A 343 2.25 6.62 11.43
CA PHE A 343 3.25 7.20 12.33
C PHE A 343 3.06 8.69 12.71
N ASP A 344 2.00 9.35 12.22
CA ASP A 344 1.77 10.79 12.33
C ASP A 344 0.70 11.18 13.37
N TRP A 345 -0.20 10.27 13.75
CA TRP A 345 -1.34 10.55 14.63
C TRP A 345 -1.42 9.57 15.82
N PRO A 346 -1.73 10.03 17.05
CA PRO A 346 -1.91 9.12 18.17
C PRO A 346 -3.16 8.23 18.05
N GLN A 347 -3.03 6.96 18.41
CA GLN A 347 -4.09 5.96 18.46
C GLN A 347 -4.93 6.14 19.75
N TRP A 348 -5.70 7.22 19.79
CA TRP A 348 -6.47 7.63 20.97
C TRP A 348 -7.37 6.56 21.62
N PRO A 349 -8.08 5.67 20.88
CA PRO A 349 -8.96 4.68 21.51
C PRO A 349 -8.26 3.76 22.52
N ALA A 350 -7.00 3.40 22.25
CA ALA A 350 -6.19 2.56 23.13
C ALA A 350 -5.87 3.21 24.49
N LEU A 351 -6.00 4.54 24.59
CA LEU A 351 -5.76 5.32 25.81
C LEU A 351 -7.05 5.56 26.61
N GLU A 352 -8.20 5.12 26.11
CA GLU A 352 -9.48 5.12 26.85
C GLU A 352 -9.80 3.75 27.49
N VAL A 353 -9.09 2.68 27.09
CA VAL A 353 -9.16 1.34 27.72
C VAL A 353 -8.45 1.34 29.08
N SER A 354 -8.97 0.57 30.03
CA SER A 354 -8.38 0.46 31.37
C SER A 354 -6.98 -0.17 31.36
N ASP A 355 -6.08 0.36 32.20
CA ASP A 355 -4.71 -0.12 32.41
C ASP A 355 -4.68 -1.65 32.63
N ASP A 356 -5.58 -2.17 33.48
CA ASP A 356 -5.78 -3.61 33.75
C ASP A 356 -6.03 -4.39 32.44
N THR A 357 -6.98 -3.95 31.61
CA THR A 357 -7.33 -4.66 30.36
C THR A 357 -6.19 -4.61 29.34
N VAL A 358 -5.43 -3.50 29.27
CA VAL A 358 -4.27 -3.42 28.37
C VAL A 358 -3.16 -4.39 28.79
N ILE A 359 -2.78 -4.44 30.06
CA ILE A 359 -1.72 -5.38 30.49
C ILE A 359 -2.19 -6.84 30.41
N ASN A 360 -3.47 -7.11 30.73
CA ASN A 360 -4.10 -8.41 30.51
C ASN A 360 -4.03 -8.86 29.04
N TYR A 361 -4.25 -7.95 28.09
CA TYR A 361 -4.16 -8.27 26.66
C TYR A 361 -2.76 -8.78 26.29
N PHE A 362 -1.70 -8.07 26.66
CA PHE A 362 -0.33 -8.49 26.32
C PHE A 362 0.13 -9.74 27.10
N GLN A 363 -0.24 -9.86 28.37
CA GLN A 363 0.06 -11.06 29.17
C GLN A 363 -0.77 -12.29 28.74
N SER A 364 -1.94 -12.10 28.13
CA SER A 364 -2.73 -13.21 27.57
C SER A 364 -1.99 -13.95 26.47
N ILE A 365 -1.19 -13.24 25.65
CA ILE A 365 -0.37 -13.82 24.60
C ILE A 365 0.74 -14.68 25.22
N VAL A 366 1.30 -14.26 26.36
CA VAL A 366 2.31 -15.03 27.10
C VAL A 366 1.70 -16.30 27.69
N THR A 367 0.46 -16.25 28.20
CA THR A 367 -0.24 -17.43 28.75
C THR A 367 -0.91 -18.32 27.70
N LEU A 368 -1.17 -17.80 26.49
CA LEU A 368 -2.13 -18.32 25.51
C LEU A 368 -3.56 -18.45 26.11
N GLY A 369 -3.96 -17.45 26.89
CA GLY A 369 -5.25 -17.36 27.59
C GLY A 369 -6.34 -16.57 26.85
N ASN A 370 -7.37 -16.14 27.57
CA ASN A 370 -8.37 -15.16 27.11
C ASN A 370 -7.77 -13.73 27.15
N PRO A 371 -7.75 -12.97 26.03
CA PRO A 371 -7.23 -11.60 25.96
C PRO A 371 -7.82 -10.61 26.97
N LEU A 372 -9.08 -10.79 27.36
CA LEU A 372 -9.78 -9.85 28.24
C LEU A 372 -9.68 -10.21 29.73
N SER A 373 -8.94 -11.26 30.12
CA SER A 373 -8.95 -11.74 31.51
C SER A 373 -7.80 -12.65 31.96
N SER A 374 -6.65 -12.70 31.27
CA SER A 374 -5.59 -13.69 31.57
C SER A 374 -4.23 -13.03 31.80
N GLN A 375 -3.86 -12.93 33.08
CA GLN A 375 -2.64 -12.28 33.56
C GLN A 375 -1.62 -13.29 34.11
N LEU A 376 -0.33 -12.97 34.03
CA LEU A 376 0.76 -13.77 34.59
C LEU A 376 0.64 -13.93 36.11
N GLU A 377 0.14 -12.91 36.80
CA GLU A 377 -0.05 -12.95 38.26
C GLU A 377 -1.18 -13.91 38.71
N SER A 378 -1.98 -14.43 37.77
CA SER A 378 -2.97 -15.50 38.04
C SER A 378 -2.41 -16.92 37.97
N LEU A 379 -1.17 -17.10 37.52
CA LEU A 379 -0.50 -18.41 37.49
C LEU A 379 -0.12 -18.84 38.91
N GLU A 380 -0.50 -20.07 39.33
CA GLU A 380 -0.17 -20.56 40.67
C GLU A 380 1.35 -20.61 40.90
N ALA A 381 1.83 -19.80 41.84
CA ALA A 381 3.27 -19.59 42.10
C ALA A 381 4.02 -20.93 42.29
N PRO A 382 5.15 -21.16 41.56
CA PRO A 382 5.88 -22.42 41.62
C PRO A 382 6.27 -22.82 43.04
N ALA A 383 5.99 -24.08 43.42
CA ALA A 383 6.34 -24.62 44.73
C ALA A 383 7.86 -24.58 44.96
N GLY A 384 8.31 -23.61 45.75
CA GLY A 384 9.71 -23.17 45.77
C GLY A 384 10.74 -24.27 46.05
N THR A 385 11.85 -24.22 45.31
CA THR A 385 13.03 -25.09 45.47
C THR A 385 13.79 -24.75 46.76
N GLY A 386 13.27 -25.22 47.89
CA GLY A 386 13.75 -24.84 49.22
C GLY A 386 15.16 -25.33 49.56
N LEU A 387 15.98 -24.44 50.13
CA LEU A 387 17.19 -24.80 50.88
C LEU A 387 17.26 -24.05 52.24
N THR A 388 17.35 -24.84 53.30
CA THR A 388 17.84 -24.52 54.66
C THR A 388 17.08 -23.48 55.53
N GLU A 389 16.32 -24.00 56.49
CA GLU A 389 15.98 -23.34 57.77
C GLU A 389 17.26 -23.04 58.61
N THR A 390 17.33 -22.03 59.49
CA THR A 390 16.84 -22.01 60.90
C THR A 390 17.51 -20.81 61.64
N PRO A 391 17.12 -20.41 62.88
CA PRO A 391 15.82 -20.44 63.56
C PRO A 391 15.42 -19.04 64.12
N SER A 392 14.30 -18.93 64.87
CA SER A 392 13.66 -17.66 65.28
C SER A 392 13.48 -17.46 66.82
N LEU A 393 12.81 -16.35 67.21
CA LEU A 393 12.21 -16.00 68.53
C LEU A 393 13.07 -15.22 69.57
N PRO A 394 12.49 -14.46 70.55
CA PRO A 394 11.11 -13.88 70.65
C PRO A 394 10.96 -12.44 71.26
N SER A 395 9.72 -11.91 71.23
CA SER A 395 9.08 -10.95 72.20
C SER A 395 9.53 -9.46 72.23
N THR A 396 8.72 -8.43 72.59
CA THR A 396 7.36 -8.35 73.24
C THR A 396 6.62 -7.02 72.86
N PRO A 397 5.29 -6.84 73.10
CA PRO A 397 4.45 -5.79 72.47
C PRO A 397 3.70 -4.82 73.46
N SER A 398 2.64 -4.14 72.94
CA SER A 398 1.50 -3.45 73.64
C SER A 398 1.57 -1.92 73.81
N PRO A 399 0.44 -1.17 74.01
CA PRO A 399 -0.94 -1.64 74.35
C PRO A 399 -2.17 -0.95 73.68
N SER A 400 -3.30 -1.70 73.65
CA SER A 400 -4.73 -1.27 73.79
C SER A 400 -5.36 -0.27 72.77
N THR A 401 -6.65 -0.37 72.39
CA THR A 401 -7.83 -0.61 73.27
C THR A 401 -9.03 -1.28 72.54
N GLU A 402 -9.66 -2.25 73.25
CA GLU A 402 -11.08 -2.69 73.36
C GLU A 402 -12.17 -2.12 72.39
N THR A 403 -13.23 -2.86 71.95
CA THR A 403 -13.77 -4.19 72.35
C THR A 403 -14.73 -4.80 71.29
N GLU A 404 -14.86 -6.14 71.29
CA GLU A 404 -16.08 -7.00 71.22
C GLU A 404 -17.41 -6.49 70.58
N SER A 405 -18.24 -7.28 69.87
CA SER A 405 -18.22 -8.68 69.35
C SER A 405 -19.44 -8.87 68.39
N THR A 406 -19.99 -10.02 67.92
CA THR A 406 -19.90 -11.46 68.28
C THR A 406 -20.40 -12.35 67.12
N THR A 407 -19.67 -13.44 66.80
CA THR A 407 -20.11 -14.85 66.52
C THR A 407 -21.49 -15.17 65.89
N ASN A 408 -21.65 -16.12 64.94
CA ASN A 408 -21.08 -17.49 64.88
C ASN A 408 -21.06 -18.09 63.45
N ASP A 409 -20.04 -18.90 63.19
CA ASP A 409 -19.99 -20.03 62.22
C ASP A 409 -20.19 -21.37 63.03
N PRO A 410 -20.11 -22.61 62.48
CA PRO A 410 -19.94 -23.09 61.09
C PRO A 410 -20.93 -24.23 60.68
N ILE A 411 -20.73 -24.86 59.50
CA ILE A 411 -20.46 -26.33 59.33
C ILE A 411 -20.57 -26.80 57.85
N ASN A 412 -19.40 -27.09 57.26
CA ASN A 412 -18.98 -28.29 56.49
C ASN A 412 -20.03 -29.24 55.83
N GLY A 413 -19.79 -29.68 54.56
CA GLY A 413 -20.17 -31.06 54.16
C GLY A 413 -20.54 -31.42 52.70
N SER A 414 -19.57 -31.47 51.77
CA SER A 414 -19.32 -32.55 50.78
C SER A 414 -20.41 -33.21 49.87
N GLN A 415 -20.04 -33.34 48.58
CA GLN A 415 -20.16 -34.52 47.65
C GLN A 415 -21.37 -34.75 46.69
N SER A 416 -21.00 -35.16 45.44
CA SER A 416 -21.72 -35.92 44.38
C SER A 416 -23.08 -35.39 43.86
N VAL A 417 -23.29 -35.04 42.58
CA VAL A 417 -23.06 -35.76 41.29
C VAL A 417 -23.94 -37.00 41.10
N ASP A 418 -24.99 -36.92 40.26
CA ASP A 418 -25.10 -37.56 38.90
C ASP A 418 -26.56 -37.57 38.35
N LEU A 419 -26.73 -37.70 37.03
CA LEU A 419 -27.95 -38.00 36.22
C LEU A 419 -29.21 -37.09 36.36
N GLY A 420 -29.94 -36.68 35.30
CA GLY A 420 -29.79 -36.90 33.87
C GLY A 420 -31.13 -37.12 33.12
N ARG A 421 -31.29 -36.45 31.96
CA ARG A 421 -32.18 -36.74 30.81
C ARG A 421 -33.66 -36.27 30.75
N ASP A 422 -34.08 -36.14 29.47
CA ASP A 422 -35.42 -36.00 28.85
C ASP A 422 -36.23 -34.71 29.14
N GLY A 423 -36.90 -34.06 28.17
CA GLY A 423 -37.04 -34.32 26.72
C GLY A 423 -37.69 -33.12 25.98
N ALA A 424 -37.75 -33.17 24.63
CA ALA A 424 -38.14 -32.04 23.76
C ALA A 424 -39.66 -31.96 23.42
N LEU A 425 -40.13 -30.83 22.83
CA LEU A 425 -40.82 -30.75 21.51
C LEU A 425 -41.59 -29.41 21.20
N THR A 426 -41.24 -28.79 20.05
CA THR A 426 -42.13 -28.08 19.06
C THR A 426 -42.83 -26.73 19.31
N GLU A 427 -43.18 -26.07 18.19
CA GLU A 427 -43.59 -24.66 17.98
C GLU A 427 -45.12 -24.40 18.00
N ALA A 428 -45.56 -23.11 18.04
CA ALA A 428 -46.30 -22.43 16.93
C ALA A 428 -47.02 -21.08 17.29
N MET A 429 -46.82 -20.07 16.43
CA MET A 429 -47.51 -18.79 16.13
C MET A 429 -48.91 -18.41 16.72
N LEU A 430 -49.16 -17.10 16.98
CA LEU A 430 -50.09 -16.20 16.20
C LEU A 430 -50.34 -14.75 16.76
N ILE A 431 -49.84 -13.71 16.04
CA ILE A 431 -50.51 -12.50 15.45
C ILE A 431 -51.48 -11.54 16.26
N ALA A 432 -51.30 -10.20 16.01
CA ALA A 432 -52.22 -9.02 16.14
C ALA A 432 -52.46 -8.36 17.54
N GLU A 433 -52.75 -7.04 17.69
CA GLU A 433 -52.96 -5.90 16.74
C GLU A 433 -52.58 -4.48 17.30
N ARG A 434 -52.91 -3.41 16.55
CA ARG A 434 -52.63 -1.93 16.64
C ARG A 434 -53.46 -1.14 17.72
N PRO A 435 -53.39 0.22 17.93
CA PRO A 435 -52.89 1.34 17.08
C PRO A 435 -52.14 2.54 17.76
N MET A 436 -51.95 3.67 17.03
CA MET A 436 -51.21 4.91 17.40
C MET A 436 -52.07 6.04 18.02
N GLY A 437 -51.44 7.15 18.49
CA GLY A 437 -52.13 8.36 18.99
C GLY A 437 -51.28 9.63 19.22
N GLU A 438 -50.89 10.29 18.13
CA GLU A 438 -50.64 11.75 17.90
C GLU A 438 -50.71 12.79 19.07
N SER A 439 -49.70 13.68 19.15
CA SER A 439 -49.87 15.12 19.54
C SER A 439 -48.65 15.98 19.15
N VAL A 440 -48.89 17.24 18.76
CA VAL A 440 -47.90 18.26 18.32
C VAL A 440 -47.69 19.34 19.41
N LEU A 441 -46.52 20.02 19.47
CA LEU A 441 -46.36 21.48 19.71
C LEU A 441 -44.89 21.97 19.77
N THR A 442 -44.67 23.22 19.33
CA THR A 442 -43.45 24.08 19.43
C THR A 442 -43.92 25.56 19.44
N PRO A 443 -43.06 26.61 19.47
CA PRO A 443 -41.73 26.83 20.09
C PRO A 443 -41.71 28.08 21.04
N SER A 444 -40.54 28.44 21.61
CA SER A 444 -40.20 29.85 22.00
C SER A 444 -38.70 30.03 22.32
N GLU A 445 -38.11 31.18 21.97
CA GLU A 445 -36.70 31.55 22.23
C GLU A 445 -36.42 32.08 23.67
N ALA A 446 -35.14 32.24 24.06
CA ALA A 446 -34.54 33.51 24.58
C ALA A 446 -33.20 33.36 25.36
N HIS A 447 -32.16 34.10 24.92
CA HIS A 447 -31.16 34.89 25.72
C HIS A 447 -30.30 34.22 26.83
N ASP A 448 -28.97 34.20 26.73
CA ASP A 448 -27.97 35.22 27.21
C ASP A 448 -27.71 35.23 28.74
N GLU A 449 -26.53 35.56 29.30
CA GLU A 449 -25.31 36.19 28.72
C GLU A 449 -24.01 35.76 29.46
N VAL A 450 -22.92 35.64 28.68
CA VAL A 450 -21.48 35.96 28.92
C VAL A 450 -20.96 36.33 30.33
N LEU A 451 -19.82 35.72 30.73
CA LEU A 451 -18.59 36.37 31.27
C LEU A 451 -17.37 35.40 31.17
N GLY A 452 -16.14 35.79 30.82
CA GLY A 452 -15.68 37.09 30.29
C GLY A 452 -14.31 37.59 30.78
N ASP A 453 -13.20 36.93 30.38
CA ASP A 453 -11.83 37.48 30.13
C ASP A 453 -10.85 36.27 30.06
N ALA A 454 -10.00 36.01 29.06
CA ALA A 454 -9.19 36.83 28.13
C ALA A 454 -7.78 37.19 28.65
N ASN A 455 -6.76 36.79 27.88
CA ASN A 455 -5.70 37.66 27.35
C ASN A 455 -5.03 36.92 26.17
N ALA A 456 -4.65 37.64 25.11
CA ALA A 456 -4.30 37.07 23.80
C ALA A 456 -3.15 37.80 23.10
N ALA A 457 -2.51 37.10 22.16
CA ALA A 457 -1.74 37.63 21.01
C ALA A 457 -1.52 36.45 20.03
N GLU A 458 -2.41 36.24 19.06
CA GLU A 458 -2.38 36.86 17.73
C GLU A 458 -1.12 36.55 16.89
N ASN A 459 -1.29 35.66 15.90
CA ASN A 459 -1.10 36.06 14.50
C ASN A 459 -2.10 35.30 13.60
N THR A 460 -2.35 35.78 12.39
CA THR A 460 -3.58 35.48 11.63
C THR A 460 -3.41 34.67 10.35
N SER A 461 -4.39 33.80 10.09
CA SER A 461 -4.94 33.57 8.75
C SER A 461 -6.47 33.62 8.83
N MET A 462 -7.16 33.87 7.71
CA MET A 462 -8.61 34.08 7.70
C MET A 462 -9.38 32.80 7.31
N PRO A 463 -10.55 32.54 7.92
CA PRO A 463 -11.48 31.53 7.41
C PRO A 463 -12.12 32.03 6.11
N HIS A 464 -12.32 31.14 5.15
CA HIS A 464 -13.16 31.40 3.99
C HIS A 464 -14.58 30.83 4.18
N ASP A 465 -15.54 31.53 3.60
CA ASP A 465 -16.98 31.43 3.89
C ASP A 465 -17.63 30.18 3.27
N HIS A 466 -17.80 29.12 4.08
CA HIS A 466 -18.69 28.00 3.74
C HIS A 466 -20.15 28.41 3.98
N SER A 467 -20.71 29.09 2.97
CA SER A 467 -22.11 29.48 2.90
C SER A 467 -23.05 28.30 3.21
N THR A 468 -23.85 28.44 4.26
CA THR A 468 -24.76 27.39 4.76
C THR A 468 -25.78 26.91 3.73
N MET A 469 -25.76 25.61 3.39
CA MET A 469 -26.84 24.91 2.65
C MET A 469 -27.80 24.12 3.57
N ALA A 470 -27.88 24.51 4.84
CA ALA A 470 -28.84 23.96 5.80
C ALA A 470 -30.28 24.34 5.40
N GLY A 471 -30.97 23.48 4.63
CA GLY A 471 -32.39 23.69 4.33
C GLY A 471 -33.05 22.89 3.20
N ARG A 472 -32.33 22.06 2.41
CA ARG A 472 -32.94 21.32 1.28
C ARG A 472 -32.61 19.83 1.22
N TYR A 473 -31.33 19.47 1.28
CA TYR A 473 -30.87 18.09 1.19
C TYR A 473 -30.36 17.62 2.56
N THR A 474 -30.45 16.31 2.81
CA THR A 474 -29.96 15.67 4.05
C THR A 474 -28.53 15.23 3.84
N ASP A 475 -27.64 15.58 4.76
CA ASP A 475 -26.25 15.14 4.80
C ASP A 475 -26.16 13.68 5.27
N ILE A 476 -25.30 12.85 4.67
CA ILE A 476 -25.16 11.42 5.03
C ILE A 476 -24.80 11.19 6.51
N THR A 477 -24.11 12.14 7.14
CA THR A 477 -23.77 12.10 8.58
C THR A 477 -24.98 12.28 9.50
N THR A 478 -26.14 12.68 8.96
CA THR A 478 -27.41 12.75 9.71
C THR A 478 -27.91 11.37 10.17
N TRP A 479 -27.47 10.30 9.50
CA TRP A 479 -27.90 8.92 9.78
C TRP A 479 -26.88 8.09 10.59
N GLY A 480 -25.69 8.64 10.81
CA GLY A 480 -24.63 8.02 11.61
C GLY A 480 -23.31 8.78 11.47
N SER A 481 -22.41 8.59 12.43
CA SER A 481 -21.05 9.14 12.45
C SER A 481 -20.04 8.03 12.72
N PHE A 482 -18.83 8.17 12.18
CA PHE A 482 -17.73 7.25 12.48
C PHE A 482 -16.95 7.69 13.72
N HIS A 483 -16.46 6.72 14.47
CA HIS A 483 -15.54 6.90 15.60
C HIS A 483 -14.51 5.77 15.52
N GLY A 484 -13.71 5.76 14.46
CA GLY A 484 -12.73 4.72 14.13
C GLY A 484 -11.61 5.25 13.24
N SER A 485 -10.57 4.44 13.02
CA SER A 485 -9.22 4.90 12.70
C SER A 485 -8.92 5.15 11.21
N ASN A 486 -9.82 5.75 10.45
CA ASN A 486 -9.51 6.24 9.09
C ASN A 486 -9.73 7.77 8.97
N ASN A 487 -8.64 8.50 8.70
CA ASN A 487 -8.60 9.97 8.61
C ASN A 487 -9.16 10.50 7.27
N ASN A 488 -10.21 9.83 6.78
CA ASN A 488 -10.93 10.05 5.52
C ASN A 488 -12.46 9.94 5.79
N SER A 489 -12.91 10.64 6.84
CA SER A 489 -14.27 10.61 7.39
C SER A 489 -14.87 11.99 7.71
N GLU A 490 -14.08 13.07 7.68
CA GLU A 490 -14.32 14.36 8.34
C GLU A 490 -14.42 15.58 7.39
N HIS A 491 -14.77 16.73 7.95
CA HIS A 491 -14.90 18.00 7.21
C HIS A 491 -13.56 18.56 6.68
N ASN A 492 -12.42 18.08 7.19
CA ASN A 492 -11.08 18.45 6.73
C ASN A 492 -10.75 17.93 5.32
N GLU A 493 -11.42 16.86 4.85
CA GLU A 493 -11.26 16.34 3.48
C GLU A 493 -11.89 17.22 2.41
N LEU A 494 -12.83 18.10 2.79
CA LEU A 494 -13.63 18.95 1.88
C LEU A 494 -12.84 20.13 1.27
N VAL A 495 -11.56 19.89 0.98
CA VAL A 495 -10.63 20.77 0.26
C VAL A 495 -10.68 20.54 -1.25
N GLY A 496 -9.98 21.36 -2.03
CA GLY A 496 -9.83 21.17 -3.48
C GLY A 496 -11.11 21.34 -4.32
N GLY A 497 -12.24 21.70 -3.71
CA GLY A 497 -13.56 21.81 -4.35
C GLY A 497 -14.52 20.63 -4.06
N ARG A 498 -14.11 19.69 -3.21
CA ARG A 498 -14.95 18.59 -2.71
C ARG A 498 -16.18 19.09 -1.94
N THR A 499 -17.23 18.26 -1.91
CA THR A 499 -18.46 18.51 -1.13
C THR A 499 -18.88 17.30 -0.29
N ALA A 500 -19.66 17.56 0.75
CA ALA A 500 -20.33 16.54 1.55
C ALA A 500 -21.29 15.69 0.70
N ILE A 501 -21.41 14.40 1.01
CA ILE A 501 -22.44 13.54 0.40
C ILE A 501 -23.81 13.94 0.98
N THR A 502 -24.74 14.34 0.10
CA THR A 502 -26.10 14.71 0.49
C THR A 502 -27.14 14.12 -0.46
N THR A 503 -28.42 14.11 -0.06
CA THR A 503 -29.54 13.62 -0.89
C THR A 503 -29.77 14.36 -2.21
N GLU A 504 -28.99 15.42 -2.52
CA GLU A 504 -28.88 15.99 -3.88
C GLU A 504 -28.46 14.92 -4.90
N ALA A 505 -27.57 13.99 -4.50
CA ALA A 505 -27.14 12.86 -5.31
C ALA A 505 -28.30 11.98 -5.79
N MET A 506 -29.35 11.83 -4.96
CA MET A 506 -30.51 11.01 -5.31
C MET A 506 -31.40 11.68 -6.35
N GLU A 507 -31.40 13.01 -6.44
CA GLU A 507 -32.09 13.77 -7.49
C GLU A 507 -31.33 13.65 -8.83
N ALA A 508 -30.00 13.70 -8.81
CA ALA A 508 -29.17 13.43 -10.00
C ALA A 508 -29.31 11.96 -10.48
N TYR A 509 -29.22 10.99 -9.57
CA TYR A 509 -29.36 9.55 -9.83
C TYR A 509 -30.73 9.20 -10.44
N ASN A 510 -31.83 9.69 -9.84
CA ASN A 510 -33.16 9.47 -10.41
C ASN A 510 -33.39 10.23 -11.73
N GLY A 511 -32.68 11.34 -11.96
CA GLY A 511 -32.64 12.02 -13.26
C GLY A 511 -32.00 11.15 -14.36
N LEU A 512 -30.86 10.53 -14.06
CA LEU A 512 -30.20 9.57 -14.95
C LEU A 512 -31.08 8.33 -15.21
N ARG A 513 -31.74 7.77 -14.18
CA ARG A 513 -32.74 6.71 -14.37
C ARG A 513 -33.89 7.16 -15.27
N ALA A 514 -34.41 8.37 -15.12
CA ALA A 514 -35.47 8.91 -15.96
C ALA A 514 -35.03 9.15 -17.42
N PHE A 515 -33.75 9.48 -17.67
CA PHE A 515 -33.17 9.48 -19.01
C PHE A 515 -33.15 8.07 -19.63
N ALA A 516 -32.72 7.06 -18.86
CA ALA A 516 -32.73 5.65 -19.27
C ALA A 516 -34.14 5.02 -19.36
N GLY A 517 -35.21 5.78 -19.12
CA GLY A 517 -36.60 5.29 -19.14
C GLY A 517 -36.99 4.42 -17.94
N LEU A 518 -36.14 4.36 -16.90
CA LEU A 518 -36.39 3.64 -15.66
C LEU A 518 -37.23 4.47 -14.70
N GLU A 519 -38.07 3.82 -13.88
CA GLU A 519 -38.81 4.49 -12.81
C GLU A 519 -37.85 4.99 -11.70
N ALA A 520 -38.15 6.13 -11.11
CA ALA A 520 -37.43 6.65 -9.95
C ALA A 520 -37.62 5.73 -8.73
N VAL A 521 -36.59 5.64 -7.89
CA VAL A 521 -36.56 4.81 -6.68
C VAL A 521 -36.19 5.61 -5.44
N GLU A 522 -36.47 5.06 -4.27
CA GLU A 522 -36.05 5.58 -2.97
C GLU A 522 -34.67 5.02 -2.59
N LEU A 523 -34.00 5.66 -1.62
CA LEU A 523 -32.66 5.29 -1.15
C LEU A 523 -32.58 3.83 -0.69
N GLU A 524 -33.59 3.39 0.07
CA GLU A 524 -33.65 2.03 0.61
C GLU A 524 -33.64 0.96 -0.48
N ALA A 525 -34.18 1.22 -1.68
CA ALA A 525 -34.16 0.27 -2.78
C ALA A 525 -32.75 0.10 -3.40
N VAL A 526 -31.95 1.17 -3.42
CA VAL A 526 -30.54 1.12 -3.85
C VAL A 526 -29.69 0.41 -2.80
N GLY A 527 -29.97 0.64 -1.51
CA GLY A 527 -29.33 -0.08 -0.40
C GLY A 527 -29.66 -1.57 -0.41
N GLU A 528 -30.95 -1.94 -0.47
CA GLU A 528 -31.41 -3.34 -0.54
C GLU A 528 -30.79 -4.08 -1.74
N TRP A 529 -30.63 -3.41 -2.89
CA TRP A 529 -29.90 -3.94 -4.04
C TRP A 529 -28.41 -4.18 -3.72
N ALA A 530 -27.70 -3.20 -3.16
CA ALA A 530 -26.27 -3.32 -2.86
C ALA A 530 -25.98 -4.47 -1.86
N TYR A 531 -26.80 -4.59 -0.81
CA TYR A 531 -26.76 -5.73 0.11
C TYR A 531 -27.05 -7.07 -0.61
N ALA A 532 -28.00 -7.10 -1.55
CA ALA A 532 -28.34 -8.32 -2.29
C ALA A 532 -27.27 -8.74 -3.32
N GLN A 533 -26.46 -7.80 -3.83
CA GLN A 533 -25.32 -8.08 -4.71
C GLN A 533 -24.01 -8.37 -3.95
N GLY A 534 -23.99 -8.27 -2.62
CA GLY A 534 -22.78 -8.49 -1.81
C GLY A 534 -21.77 -7.34 -1.86
N LEU A 535 -22.21 -6.14 -2.23
CA LEU A 535 -21.35 -4.95 -2.38
C LEU A 535 -21.00 -4.27 -1.04
N THR A 536 -21.52 -4.76 0.07
CA THR A 536 -21.35 -4.20 1.42
C THR A 536 -20.41 -5.05 2.29
N ASN A 537 -19.71 -4.42 3.25
CA ASN A 537 -18.79 -5.14 4.16
C ASN A 537 -19.52 -6.09 5.13
N ASN A 538 -20.80 -5.85 5.35
CA ASN A 538 -21.69 -6.56 6.26
C ASN A 538 -22.80 -7.30 5.50
N ALA A 539 -23.12 -8.52 5.93
CA ALA A 539 -24.17 -9.35 5.31
C ALA A 539 -25.61 -8.95 5.69
N GLN A 540 -25.79 -8.01 6.63
CA GLN A 540 -27.09 -7.52 7.10
C GLN A 540 -26.99 -6.06 7.54
N ALA A 541 -27.97 -5.25 7.14
CA ALA A 541 -28.11 -3.84 7.50
C ALA A 541 -28.69 -3.65 8.92
N TRP A 542 -28.20 -2.66 9.65
CA TRP A 542 -28.66 -2.26 10.99
C TRP A 542 -28.92 -0.75 11.07
N GLY A 543 -29.94 -0.34 11.82
CA GLY A 543 -30.30 1.08 11.95
C GLY A 543 -30.68 1.71 10.61
N ASP A 544 -29.99 2.78 10.22
CA ASP A 544 -30.16 3.47 8.94
C ASP A 544 -29.12 3.06 7.87
N ASP A 545 -28.33 1.98 8.10
CA ASP A 545 -27.35 1.40 7.15
C ASP A 545 -27.88 1.38 5.69
N THR A 546 -29.10 0.88 5.47
CA THR A 546 -29.70 0.75 4.13
C THR A 546 -29.86 2.09 3.40
N LYS A 547 -30.11 3.19 4.13
CA LYS A 547 -30.25 4.54 3.54
C LYS A 547 -28.90 5.16 3.24
N GLY A 548 -27.92 4.97 4.13
CA GLY A 548 -26.56 5.43 3.91
C GLY A 548 -25.92 4.73 2.70
N VAL A 549 -25.97 3.40 2.67
CA VAL A 549 -25.48 2.58 1.56
C VAL A 549 -26.21 2.95 0.27
N GLY A 550 -27.53 3.13 0.35
CA GLY A 550 -28.35 3.56 -0.78
C GLY A 550 -27.98 4.95 -1.33
N LEU A 551 -27.71 5.93 -0.46
CA LEU A 551 -27.29 7.28 -0.86
C LEU A 551 -25.89 7.27 -1.49
N TRP A 552 -24.97 6.54 -0.88
CA TRP A 552 -23.59 6.45 -1.33
C TRP A 552 -23.49 5.75 -2.69
N TYR A 553 -24.19 4.63 -2.87
CA TYR A 553 -24.26 3.96 -4.18
C TYR A 553 -25.02 4.81 -5.21
N ALA A 554 -26.11 5.49 -4.85
CA ALA A 554 -26.78 6.43 -5.76
C ALA A 554 -25.85 7.57 -6.22
N MET A 555 -24.98 8.08 -5.33
CA MET A 555 -23.94 9.06 -5.66
C MET A 555 -22.93 8.49 -6.66
N GLN A 556 -22.43 7.27 -6.47
CA GLN A 556 -21.52 6.63 -7.43
C GLN A 556 -22.17 6.35 -8.79
N GLY A 557 -23.40 5.84 -8.79
CA GLY A 557 -24.17 5.62 -10.02
C GLY A 557 -24.44 6.93 -10.79
N ALA A 558 -24.72 8.03 -10.08
CA ALA A 558 -24.90 9.35 -10.68
C ALA A 558 -23.60 9.98 -11.19
N LYS A 559 -22.45 9.71 -10.55
CA LYS A 559 -21.13 10.19 -10.99
C LYS A 559 -20.67 9.57 -12.30
N VAL A 560 -20.93 8.28 -12.52
CA VAL A 560 -20.26 7.49 -13.57
C VAL A 560 -21.22 6.85 -14.57
N GLY A 561 -22.36 6.32 -14.13
CA GLY A 561 -23.25 5.48 -14.94
C GLY A 561 -24.03 6.20 -16.05
N TRP A 562 -23.61 7.39 -16.45
CA TRP A 562 -24.12 8.16 -17.60
C TRP A 562 -23.17 8.13 -18.81
N ILE A 563 -21.94 7.68 -18.60
CA ILE A 563 -20.91 7.57 -19.64
C ILE A 563 -21.30 6.44 -20.58
N ALA A 564 -21.22 6.69 -21.89
CA ALA A 564 -21.51 5.68 -22.91
C ALA A 564 -20.35 4.70 -23.05
N ASP A 565 -20.67 3.41 -23.17
CA ASP A 565 -19.74 2.28 -23.10
C ASP A 565 -18.61 2.46 -24.14
N GLU A 566 -18.99 2.79 -25.38
CA GLU A 566 -18.11 3.08 -26.53
C GLU A 566 -17.21 4.32 -26.37
N THR A 567 -17.42 5.12 -25.32
CA THR A 567 -16.62 6.32 -24.98
C THR A 567 -15.96 6.23 -23.62
N TYR A 568 -16.13 5.14 -22.88
CA TYR A 568 -15.53 4.99 -21.56
C TYR A 568 -14.00 4.93 -21.64
N ASN A 569 -13.37 5.57 -20.68
CA ASN A 569 -11.94 5.53 -20.40
C ASN A 569 -11.78 5.97 -18.93
N PRO A 570 -10.96 5.28 -18.09
CA PRO A 570 -10.84 5.62 -16.67
C PRO A 570 -10.48 7.09 -16.44
N GLN A 571 -9.66 7.71 -17.29
CA GLN A 571 -9.21 9.10 -17.15
C GLN A 571 -10.39 10.10 -17.14
N ILE A 572 -11.51 9.78 -17.79
CA ILE A 572 -12.73 10.61 -17.78
C ILE A 572 -13.25 10.77 -16.35
N LEU A 573 -13.15 9.73 -15.51
CA LEU A 573 -13.65 9.75 -14.12
C LEU A 573 -12.84 10.71 -13.23
N ALA A 574 -11.54 10.82 -13.49
CA ALA A 574 -10.68 11.81 -12.86
C ALA A 574 -10.95 13.22 -13.42
N ASP A 575 -10.99 13.36 -14.74
CA ASP A 575 -11.08 14.65 -15.43
C ASP A 575 -12.44 15.33 -15.22
N ILE A 576 -13.55 14.59 -15.22
CA ILE A 576 -14.89 15.14 -15.01
C ILE A 576 -15.04 15.71 -13.59
N GLN A 577 -14.47 15.03 -12.60
CA GLN A 577 -14.53 15.46 -11.20
C GLN A 577 -13.55 16.60 -10.92
N ARG A 578 -12.34 16.59 -11.50
CA ARG A 578 -11.41 17.73 -11.43
C ARG A 578 -12.06 18.97 -12.06
N THR A 579 -12.73 18.80 -13.21
CA THR A 579 -13.47 19.88 -13.88
C THR A 579 -14.67 20.36 -13.06
N ALA A 580 -15.42 19.47 -12.40
CA ALA A 580 -16.53 19.87 -11.52
C ALA A 580 -16.08 20.56 -10.22
N ARG A 581 -14.91 20.20 -9.68
CA ARG A 581 -14.35 20.75 -8.43
C ARG A 581 -13.54 22.04 -8.63
N GLN A 582 -12.84 22.18 -9.76
CA GLN A 582 -11.91 23.29 -10.04
C GLN A 582 -12.28 24.17 -11.25
N GLY A 583 -13.09 23.66 -12.18
CA GLY A 583 -13.50 24.35 -13.41
C GLY A 583 -14.87 25.03 -13.30
N ASP A 584 -15.57 25.14 -14.43
CA ASP A 584 -16.92 25.68 -14.51
C ASP A 584 -17.94 24.67 -15.07
N THR A 585 -19.23 24.98 -14.86
CA THR A 585 -20.36 24.15 -15.27
C THR A 585 -20.43 23.92 -16.78
N ASP A 586 -20.01 24.88 -17.60
CA ASP A 586 -20.07 24.74 -19.07
C ASP A 586 -18.99 23.76 -19.56
N ALA A 587 -17.80 23.74 -18.92
CA ALA A 587 -16.76 22.75 -19.17
C ALA A 587 -17.22 21.33 -18.79
N VAL A 588 -17.84 21.15 -17.62
CA VAL A 588 -18.46 19.86 -17.23
C VAL A 588 -19.49 19.43 -18.26
N MET A 589 -20.42 20.32 -18.64
CA MET A 589 -21.47 20.01 -19.60
C MET A 589 -20.97 19.77 -21.04
N ALA A 590 -19.76 20.23 -21.40
CA ALA A 590 -19.10 19.89 -22.66
C ALA A 590 -18.54 18.46 -22.63
N MET A 591 -17.94 18.03 -21.52
CA MET A 591 -17.54 16.63 -21.33
C MET A 591 -18.75 15.69 -21.35
N VAL A 592 -19.87 16.07 -20.72
CA VAL A 592 -21.11 15.27 -20.72
C VAL A 592 -21.73 15.12 -22.11
N GLU A 593 -21.52 16.09 -23.02
CA GLU A 593 -21.93 15.98 -24.43
C GLU A 593 -20.92 15.19 -25.29
N THR A 594 -19.73 14.88 -24.76
CA THR A 594 -18.64 14.20 -25.48
C THR A 594 -18.56 12.71 -25.12
N PHE A 595 -18.79 12.37 -23.85
CA PHE A 595 -18.63 11.02 -23.30
C PHE A 595 -19.95 10.42 -22.76
N GLY A 596 -21.08 11.09 -22.92
CA GLY A 596 -22.38 10.63 -22.42
C GLY A 596 -23.27 10.08 -23.52
N HIS A 597 -24.18 9.15 -23.18
CA HIS A 597 -25.15 8.62 -24.15
C HIS A 597 -25.95 9.73 -24.86
N GLU A 598 -26.32 9.51 -26.13
CA GLU A 598 -26.90 10.55 -27.00
C GLU A 598 -28.08 11.29 -26.32
N GLY A 599 -27.92 12.60 -26.16
CA GLY A 599 -28.95 13.48 -25.60
C GLY A 599 -28.99 13.57 -24.07
N PHE A 600 -28.14 12.87 -23.32
CA PHE A 600 -28.11 13.00 -21.84
C PHE A 600 -27.79 14.44 -21.39
N ALA A 601 -26.79 15.09 -22.00
CA ALA A 601 -26.49 16.51 -21.76
C ALA A 601 -27.69 17.43 -22.05
N SER A 602 -28.50 17.11 -23.06
CA SER A 602 -29.75 17.81 -23.37
C SER A 602 -30.89 17.50 -22.41
N HIS A 603 -30.94 16.29 -21.84
CA HIS A 603 -31.87 15.91 -20.76
C HIS A 603 -31.58 16.71 -19.49
N LEU A 604 -30.33 16.79 -19.04
CA LEU A 604 -29.93 17.55 -17.85
C LEU A 604 -30.35 19.03 -17.96
N ARG A 605 -30.07 19.67 -19.11
CA ARG A 605 -30.45 21.07 -19.38
C ARG A 605 -31.98 21.25 -19.44
N SER A 606 -32.71 20.30 -20.04
CA SER A 606 -34.16 20.39 -20.21
C SER A 606 -34.95 20.21 -18.90
N ASN A 607 -34.42 19.44 -17.96
CA ASN A 607 -35.04 19.15 -16.66
C ASN A 607 -34.46 19.99 -15.50
N ALA A 608 -33.56 20.95 -15.80
CA ALA A 608 -32.87 21.79 -14.82
C ALA A 608 -32.01 21.02 -13.78
N LEU A 609 -31.49 19.85 -14.16
CA LEU A 609 -30.67 18.97 -13.31
C LEU A 609 -29.16 19.27 -13.37
N VAL A 610 -28.74 20.27 -14.15
CA VAL A 610 -27.32 20.58 -14.38
C VAL A 610 -26.58 20.88 -13.07
N ASP A 611 -27.12 21.77 -12.24
CA ASP A 611 -26.49 22.14 -10.96
C ASP A 611 -26.45 20.95 -10.00
N THR A 612 -27.56 20.20 -9.90
CA THR A 612 -27.70 18.96 -9.09
C THR A 612 -26.63 17.91 -9.48
N PHE A 613 -26.43 17.70 -10.78
CA PHE A 613 -25.44 16.78 -11.32
C PHE A 613 -24.00 17.25 -11.06
N VAL A 614 -23.69 18.53 -11.34
CA VAL A 614 -22.36 19.11 -11.08
C VAL A 614 -22.03 19.13 -9.58
N ASN A 615 -23.01 19.31 -8.69
CA ASN A 615 -22.82 19.20 -7.25
C ASN A 615 -22.58 17.75 -6.79
N THR A 616 -23.22 16.78 -7.44
CA THR A 616 -23.00 15.35 -7.18
C THR A 616 -21.60 14.90 -7.60
N LEU A 617 -21.09 15.39 -8.73
CA LEU A 617 -19.70 15.16 -9.18
C LEU A 617 -18.63 15.70 -8.21
N LYS A 618 -18.95 16.75 -7.44
CA LYS A 618 -18.03 17.29 -6.42
C LYS A 618 -17.96 16.42 -5.16
N MET A 619 -18.97 15.59 -4.89
CA MET A 619 -19.05 14.84 -3.63
C MET A 619 -17.83 13.93 -3.45
N GLU A 620 -17.33 13.82 -2.23
CA GLU A 620 -16.18 12.99 -1.90
C GLU A 620 -16.65 11.64 -1.33
N PRO A 621 -16.34 10.47 -1.95
CA PRO A 621 -16.83 9.17 -1.47
C PRO A 621 -16.40 8.80 -0.05
N HIS A 622 -15.30 9.38 0.43
CA HIS A 622 -14.81 9.24 1.80
C HIS A 622 -15.70 9.93 2.84
N TYR A 623 -16.29 11.08 2.49
CA TYR A 623 -16.98 11.93 3.45
C TYR A 623 -18.14 11.17 4.13
N GLY A 624 -18.10 11.15 5.47
CA GLY A 624 -19.06 10.39 6.26
C GLY A 624 -18.70 8.92 6.47
N GLY A 625 -17.46 8.49 6.20
CA GLY A 625 -16.68 7.52 6.98
C GLY A 625 -17.33 6.17 7.33
N TRP A 626 -18.29 6.18 8.27
CA TRP A 626 -19.08 5.01 8.66
C TRP A 626 -19.79 4.38 7.46
N MET A 627 -20.10 5.19 6.44
CA MET A 627 -20.64 4.70 5.18
C MET A 627 -19.58 4.22 4.18
N HIS A 628 -18.44 4.90 4.07
CA HIS A 628 -17.30 4.45 3.25
C HIS A 628 -16.87 3.03 3.65
N GLY A 629 -16.64 2.80 4.95
CA GLY A 629 -16.32 1.46 5.45
C GLY A 629 -17.42 0.41 5.22
N ARG A 630 -18.70 0.81 5.20
CA ARG A 630 -19.86 -0.09 4.96
C ARG A 630 -20.04 -0.48 3.50
N THR A 631 -19.76 0.43 2.56
CA THR A 631 -20.02 0.24 1.13
C THR A 631 -18.91 -0.56 0.42
N HIS A 632 -17.88 -0.99 1.15
CA HIS A 632 -16.73 -1.72 0.64
C HIS A 632 -16.85 -3.22 0.95
N GLY A 633 -17.67 -3.88 0.13
CA GLY A 633 -17.73 -5.35 0.06
C GLY A 633 -16.53 -5.98 -0.62
N PHE A 634 -16.55 -7.32 -0.67
CA PHE A 634 -15.52 -8.17 -1.27
C PHE A 634 -16.05 -8.93 -2.49
N LEU A 635 -16.83 -8.27 -3.34
CA LEU A 635 -17.22 -8.85 -4.64
C LEU A 635 -15.97 -8.91 -5.53
N ASP A 636 -15.57 -10.13 -5.90
CA ASP A 636 -14.47 -10.40 -6.84
C ASP A 636 -14.79 -9.87 -8.26
N ILE A 637 -13.82 -9.15 -8.84
CA ILE A 637 -13.92 -8.53 -10.16
C ILE A 637 -12.70 -8.94 -10.99
N GLU A 638 -12.97 -9.78 -11.99
CA GLU A 638 -12.00 -10.37 -12.94
C GLU A 638 -10.83 -11.16 -12.29
N GLY A 639 -10.86 -11.39 -10.99
CA GLY A 639 -9.79 -12.03 -10.23
C GLY A 639 -8.57 -11.13 -9.96
N VAL A 640 -8.68 -9.83 -10.24
CA VAL A 640 -7.62 -8.83 -10.00
C VAL A 640 -8.02 -7.76 -8.99
N ALA A 641 -9.32 -7.46 -8.84
CA ALA A 641 -9.84 -6.41 -7.98
C ALA A 641 -11.08 -6.85 -7.19
N ILE A 642 -11.47 -6.03 -6.21
CA ILE A 642 -12.76 -6.07 -5.53
C ILE A 642 -13.57 -4.79 -5.77
N ASN A 643 -14.86 -4.79 -5.41
CA ASN A 643 -15.72 -3.63 -5.63
C ASN A 643 -15.31 -2.36 -4.84
N HIS A 644 -14.50 -2.47 -3.78
CA HIS A 644 -13.80 -1.34 -3.16
C HIS A 644 -12.90 -0.62 -4.17
N ASP A 645 -12.04 -1.35 -4.88
CA ASP A 645 -11.06 -0.78 -5.81
C ASP A 645 -11.77 0.01 -6.93
N ILE A 646 -12.81 -0.57 -7.53
CA ILE A 646 -13.58 0.06 -8.60
C ILE A 646 -14.25 1.35 -8.13
N ASN A 647 -14.81 1.38 -6.93
CA ASN A 647 -15.38 2.61 -6.36
C ASN A 647 -14.32 3.74 -6.23
N HIS A 648 -13.05 3.39 -6.00
CA HIS A 648 -11.94 4.34 -5.88
C HIS A 648 -11.45 4.96 -7.20
N LEU A 649 -11.89 4.46 -8.35
CA LEU A 649 -11.73 5.17 -9.63
C LEU A 649 -12.43 6.55 -9.63
N THR A 650 -13.34 6.79 -8.67
CA THR A 650 -13.98 8.09 -8.46
C THR A 650 -13.25 9.00 -7.46
N VAL A 651 -12.04 8.66 -7.02
CA VAL A 651 -11.26 9.43 -6.03
C VAL A 651 -10.11 10.16 -6.72
N LEU A 652 -9.88 11.42 -6.32
CA LEU A 652 -8.73 12.23 -6.70
C LEU A 652 -7.88 12.52 -5.47
N GLY A 653 -6.55 12.62 -5.67
CA GLY A 653 -5.59 13.00 -4.62
C GLY A 653 -5.86 14.39 -4.02
N TRP A 654 -5.17 14.74 -2.93
CA TRP A 654 -5.39 15.99 -2.17
C TRP A 654 -5.38 17.27 -3.05
N ASP A 655 -4.48 17.37 -4.03
CA ASP A 655 -4.36 18.49 -4.97
C ASP A 655 -5.36 18.46 -6.16
N GLN A 656 -6.18 17.41 -6.22
CA GLN A 656 -7.06 17.01 -7.32
C GLN A 656 -6.36 16.68 -8.64
N GLN A 657 -5.02 16.72 -8.73
CA GLN A 657 -4.32 16.45 -9.98
C GLN A 657 -4.19 14.95 -10.21
N GLN A 658 -3.71 14.22 -9.20
CA GLN A 658 -3.46 12.78 -9.30
C GLN A 658 -4.78 11.97 -9.27
N PRO A 659 -4.97 11.00 -10.18
CA PRO A 659 -6.22 10.23 -10.31
C PRO A 659 -6.23 8.94 -9.46
N PHE A 660 -7.43 8.36 -9.33
CA PHE A 660 -7.69 6.98 -8.87
C PHE A 660 -7.11 6.63 -7.49
N MET A 661 -7.22 7.53 -6.52
CA MET A 661 -6.50 7.37 -5.25
C MET A 661 -7.18 6.42 -4.26
N ASN A 662 -6.34 5.73 -3.49
CA ASN A 662 -6.70 4.90 -2.35
C ASN A 662 -7.35 5.71 -1.20
N ASP A 663 -7.72 5.00 -0.13
CA ASP A 663 -8.25 5.53 1.12
C ASP A 663 -7.47 6.73 1.70
N THR A 664 -6.14 6.80 1.56
CA THR A 664 -5.33 7.88 2.14
C THR A 664 -5.20 9.11 1.23
N PHE A 665 -5.67 9.03 -0.01
CA PHE A 665 -5.48 9.99 -1.11
C PHE A 665 -4.05 10.11 -1.67
N ASP A 666 -3.12 9.22 -1.28
CA ASP A 666 -1.70 9.36 -1.59
C ASP A 666 -1.16 8.33 -2.61
N TRP A 667 -1.86 7.20 -2.82
CA TRP A 667 -1.42 6.10 -3.68
C TRP A 667 -2.50 5.66 -4.68
N PRO A 668 -2.16 5.44 -5.97
CA PRO A 668 -3.13 4.96 -6.95
C PRO A 668 -3.67 3.56 -6.61
N GLN A 669 -4.95 3.34 -6.87
CA GLN A 669 -5.64 2.07 -6.66
C GLN A 669 -5.41 1.12 -7.84
N TRP A 670 -4.16 0.64 -7.97
CA TRP A 670 -3.68 -0.17 -9.10
C TRP A 670 -4.62 -1.33 -9.52
N PRO A 671 -5.23 -2.12 -8.60
CA PRO A 671 -6.11 -3.23 -8.99
C PRO A 671 -7.27 -2.80 -9.91
N ALA A 672 -7.83 -1.61 -9.70
CA ALA A 672 -8.95 -1.11 -10.48
C ALA A 672 -8.59 -0.73 -11.92
N LEU A 673 -7.30 -0.56 -12.21
CA LEU A 673 -6.76 -0.23 -13.54
C LEU A 673 -6.35 -1.49 -14.34
N GLU A 674 -6.40 -2.66 -13.71
CA GLU A 674 -6.19 -3.96 -14.36
C GLU A 674 -7.51 -4.64 -14.79
N VAL A 675 -8.66 -4.12 -14.32
CA VAL A 675 -10.01 -4.56 -14.72
C VAL A 675 -10.38 -3.97 -16.08
N SER A 676 -11.04 -4.75 -16.92
CA SER A 676 -11.48 -4.31 -18.26
C SER A 676 -12.48 -3.14 -18.20
N ASP A 677 -12.31 -2.20 -19.14
CA ASP A 677 -13.19 -1.03 -19.33
C ASP A 677 -14.69 -1.43 -19.38
N ASP A 678 -15.01 -2.50 -20.11
CA ASP A 678 -16.35 -3.11 -20.19
C ASP A 678 -16.89 -3.46 -18.79
N THR A 679 -16.10 -4.13 -17.94
CA THR A 679 -16.53 -4.53 -16.59
C THR A 679 -16.66 -3.33 -15.66
N VAL A 680 -15.80 -2.32 -15.78
CA VAL A 680 -15.90 -1.09 -14.97
C VAL A 680 -17.18 -0.30 -15.31
N ILE A 681 -17.48 -0.08 -16.60
CA ILE A 681 -18.69 0.66 -16.96
C ILE A 681 -19.96 -0.15 -16.65
N ASN A 682 -19.94 -1.48 -16.83
CA ASN A 682 -21.00 -2.38 -16.37
C ASN A 682 -21.24 -2.25 -14.86
N TYR A 683 -20.19 -2.17 -14.05
CA TYR A 683 -20.32 -2.03 -12.60
C TYR A 683 -21.09 -0.75 -12.23
N PHE A 684 -20.69 0.41 -12.74
CA PHE A 684 -21.36 1.67 -12.40
C PHE A 684 -22.77 1.80 -12.99
N GLN A 685 -23.00 1.32 -14.22
CA GLN A 685 -24.33 1.28 -14.82
C GLN A 685 -25.26 0.24 -14.18
N SER A 686 -24.71 -0.83 -13.56
CA SER A 686 -25.50 -1.80 -12.79
C SER A 686 -26.20 -1.14 -11.61
N ILE A 687 -25.58 -0.14 -10.98
CA ILE A 687 -26.17 0.65 -9.91
C ILE A 687 -27.39 1.38 -10.44
N VAL A 688 -27.27 2.03 -11.60
CA VAL A 688 -28.36 2.77 -12.25
C VAL A 688 -29.52 1.85 -12.65
N THR A 689 -29.25 0.64 -13.12
CA THR A 689 -30.28 -0.35 -13.46
C THR A 689 -30.87 -1.07 -12.25
N LEU A 690 -30.13 -1.17 -11.13
CA LEU A 690 -30.29 -2.16 -10.06
C LEU A 690 -30.18 -3.61 -10.59
N GLY A 691 -29.21 -3.83 -11.48
CA GLY A 691 -28.93 -5.09 -12.19
C GLY A 691 -27.83 -5.96 -11.56
N ASN A 692 -27.13 -6.73 -12.39
CA ASN A 692 -25.93 -7.50 -12.01
C ASN A 692 -24.67 -6.63 -12.17
N PRO A 693 -23.84 -6.41 -11.12
CA PRO A 693 -22.60 -5.64 -11.21
C PRO A 693 -21.63 -6.07 -12.31
N LEU A 694 -21.64 -7.36 -12.70
CA LEU A 694 -20.71 -7.89 -13.70
C LEU A 694 -21.32 -8.02 -15.11
N SER A 695 -22.57 -7.56 -15.36
CA SER A 695 -23.21 -7.71 -16.68
C SER A 695 -24.49 -6.87 -16.90
N SER A 696 -24.61 -5.63 -16.42
CA SER A 696 -25.86 -4.84 -16.55
C SER A 696 -25.62 -3.38 -16.90
N GLN A 697 -25.38 -3.14 -18.19
CA GLN A 697 -25.28 -1.83 -18.85
C GLN A 697 -26.65 -1.22 -19.24
N LEU A 698 -26.75 0.10 -19.29
CA LEU A 698 -27.92 0.86 -19.75
C LEU A 698 -28.26 0.57 -21.23
N GLU A 699 -27.25 0.30 -22.06
CA GLU A 699 -27.43 0.00 -23.48
C GLU A 699 -28.11 -1.36 -23.73
N SER A 700 -28.22 -2.20 -22.70
CA SER A 700 -28.98 -3.46 -22.75
C SER A 700 -30.50 -3.31 -22.53
N LEU A 701 -30.97 -2.12 -22.16
CA LEU A 701 -32.40 -1.84 -21.94
C LEU A 701 -33.15 -1.76 -23.28
N GLU A 702 -34.23 -2.54 -23.43
CA GLU A 702 -35.03 -2.54 -24.67
C GLU A 702 -35.58 -1.13 -24.99
N ALA A 703 -35.16 -0.57 -26.14
CA ALA A 703 -35.55 0.77 -26.57
C ALA A 703 -37.09 0.96 -26.55
N PRO A 704 -37.61 2.04 -25.93
CA PRO A 704 -39.05 2.18 -25.67
C PRO A 704 -39.93 2.08 -26.92
N ALA A 705 -40.96 1.23 -26.85
CA ALA A 705 -41.84 0.88 -27.97
C ALA A 705 -42.85 1.98 -28.37
N GLY A 706 -42.33 3.13 -28.82
CA GLY A 706 -42.94 3.99 -29.83
C GLY A 706 -44.06 4.95 -29.40
N THR A 707 -43.75 6.26 -29.40
CA THR A 707 -44.72 7.35 -29.65
C THR A 707 -44.61 7.85 -31.10
N GLY A 708 -44.78 6.93 -32.06
CA GLY A 708 -44.50 7.20 -33.48
C GLY A 708 -45.49 8.14 -34.18
N LEU A 709 -44.97 9.01 -35.06
CA LEU A 709 -45.74 9.74 -36.07
C LEU A 709 -45.06 9.73 -37.45
N THR A 710 -45.57 8.85 -38.32
CA THR A 710 -45.54 8.92 -39.80
C THR A 710 -44.20 8.99 -40.55
N GLU A 711 -43.81 7.85 -41.14
CA GLU A 711 -43.14 7.81 -42.46
C GLU A 711 -44.02 8.47 -43.54
N THR A 712 -43.50 9.14 -44.58
CA THR A 712 -43.02 8.59 -45.89
C THR A 712 -42.81 9.77 -46.87
N PRO A 713 -42.25 9.63 -48.10
CA PRO A 713 -41.55 8.50 -48.76
C PRO A 713 -40.17 8.85 -49.39
N SER A 714 -39.47 7.85 -49.94
CA SER A 714 -38.17 7.96 -50.65
C SER A 714 -38.26 8.03 -52.20
N LEU A 715 -37.09 8.13 -52.89
CA LEU A 715 -36.76 7.93 -54.35
C LEU A 715 -36.40 9.22 -55.15
N PRO A 716 -35.56 9.17 -56.24
CA PRO A 716 -34.55 8.15 -56.67
C PRO A 716 -33.18 8.66 -57.24
N SER A 717 -32.12 7.87 -57.00
CA SER A 717 -30.99 7.45 -57.89
C SER A 717 -30.23 8.37 -58.89
N THR A 718 -28.89 8.50 -58.68
CA THR A 718 -27.75 8.47 -59.67
C THR A 718 -27.58 9.57 -60.76
N PRO A 719 -26.38 9.76 -61.41
CA PRO A 719 -25.00 9.27 -61.18
C PRO A 719 -23.89 10.39 -61.19
N SER A 720 -22.60 10.03 -61.03
CA SER A 720 -21.42 10.90 -61.20
C SER A 720 -21.12 11.29 -62.66
N PRO A 721 -20.34 12.38 -62.91
CA PRO A 721 -18.97 12.21 -63.42
C PRO A 721 -17.93 13.26 -62.92
N SER A 722 -16.65 13.03 -63.24
CA SER A 722 -15.46 13.79 -62.80
C SER A 722 -15.16 15.08 -63.59
N THR A 723 -14.31 15.97 -63.03
CA THR A 723 -12.95 16.37 -63.52
C THR A 723 -12.49 17.70 -62.89
N GLU A 724 -11.16 17.90 -62.75
CA GLU A 724 -10.52 19.03 -62.07
C GLU A 724 -10.67 20.40 -62.78
N THR A 725 -10.35 21.50 -62.07
CA THR A 725 -9.22 22.40 -62.45
C THR A 725 -8.79 23.28 -61.26
N GLU A 726 -7.58 23.02 -60.76
CA GLU A 726 -6.60 23.91 -60.11
C GLU A 726 -7.03 25.24 -59.44
N SER A 727 -6.73 25.40 -58.13
CA SER A 727 -6.25 26.70 -57.58
C SER A 727 -5.43 26.63 -56.28
N THR A 728 -4.52 25.67 -56.11
CA THR A 728 -3.46 25.70 -55.07
C THR A 728 -2.16 25.12 -55.61
N THR A 729 -1.13 25.96 -55.75
CA THR A 729 0.20 25.53 -56.20
C THR A 729 1.14 25.33 -55.01
N ASN A 730 1.78 24.15 -54.97
CA ASN A 730 2.94 23.77 -54.15
C ASN A 730 2.68 23.51 -52.65
N ASP A 731 2.66 22.22 -52.33
CA ASP A 731 3.41 21.61 -51.20
C ASP A 731 4.81 22.26 -51.01
N PRO A 732 5.43 22.19 -49.80
CA PRO A 732 5.31 21.07 -48.87
C PRO A 732 4.81 21.42 -47.47
N ILE A 733 4.18 20.45 -46.82
CA ILE A 733 4.75 19.75 -45.65
C ILE A 733 3.99 18.42 -45.46
N THR A 734 4.61 17.32 -45.90
CA THR A 734 4.51 16.05 -45.18
C THR A 734 5.21 16.29 -43.84
N GLY A 735 4.42 16.35 -42.77
CA GLY A 735 4.86 16.83 -41.47
C GLY A 735 4.56 15.84 -40.37
N ALA A 736 5.27 14.71 -40.37
CA ALA A 736 5.73 14.21 -39.08
C ALA A 736 6.53 15.36 -38.46
N SER A 737 6.07 15.91 -37.33
CA SER A 737 6.86 16.86 -36.54
C SER A 737 8.11 16.19 -35.98
N LEU A 738 8.21 14.87 -36.08
CA LEU A 738 9.29 14.03 -35.59
C LEU A 738 10.08 13.44 -36.77
N ALA A 739 11.39 13.65 -36.77
CA ALA A 739 12.32 12.82 -37.53
C ALA A 739 12.81 11.68 -36.63
N VAL A 740 12.93 10.46 -37.16
CA VAL A 740 13.35 9.28 -36.39
C VAL A 740 14.60 8.68 -37.00
N GLU A 741 15.67 8.56 -36.23
CA GLU A 741 16.87 7.80 -36.58
C GLU A 741 16.90 6.50 -35.76
N ILE A 742 16.94 5.35 -36.45
CA ILE A 742 17.03 4.02 -35.81
C ILE A 742 18.49 3.61 -35.72
N SER A 743 18.91 3.20 -34.53
CA SER A 743 20.25 2.71 -34.20
C SER A 743 20.17 1.59 -33.16
N GLY A 744 21.32 1.11 -32.69
CA GLY A 744 21.43 0.06 -31.67
C GLY A 744 22.37 -1.06 -32.09
N ASP A 745 22.33 -2.17 -31.36
CA ASP A 745 23.22 -3.32 -31.55
C ASP A 745 22.43 -4.63 -31.68
N LEU A 746 22.92 -5.51 -32.55
CA LEU A 746 22.55 -6.92 -32.66
C LEU A 746 23.44 -7.75 -31.74
N TRP A 747 22.86 -8.77 -31.10
CA TRP A 747 23.57 -9.72 -30.25
C TRP A 747 23.01 -11.13 -30.44
N TRP A 748 23.68 -12.14 -29.88
CA TRP A 748 23.33 -13.54 -30.17
C TRP A 748 21.93 -13.93 -29.68
N GLY A 749 20.97 -14.01 -30.61
CA GLY A 749 19.57 -14.34 -30.37
C GLY A 749 18.62 -13.13 -30.26
N GLY A 750 19.09 -11.91 -30.48
CA GLY A 750 18.27 -10.72 -30.34
C GLY A 750 18.93 -9.42 -30.77
N LEU A 751 18.29 -8.31 -30.40
CA LEU A 751 18.71 -6.95 -30.70
C LEU A 751 18.27 -6.01 -29.59
N THR A 752 18.96 -4.88 -29.51
CA THR A 752 18.60 -3.70 -28.73
C THR A 752 18.40 -2.56 -29.70
N ALA A 753 17.17 -2.06 -29.84
CA ALA A 753 16.80 -0.98 -30.74
C ALA A 753 16.72 0.34 -29.97
N SER A 754 17.39 1.37 -30.50
CA SER A 754 17.32 2.75 -29.99
C SER A 754 16.83 3.68 -31.10
N LEU A 755 15.76 4.44 -30.80
CA LEU A 755 15.09 5.33 -31.72
C LEU A 755 15.28 6.77 -31.23
N ALA A 756 16.11 7.53 -31.93
CA ALA A 756 16.31 8.95 -31.68
C ALA A 756 15.18 9.74 -32.37
N VAL A 757 14.22 10.21 -31.57
CA VAL A 757 13.01 10.91 -32.00
C VAL A 757 13.25 12.42 -31.83
N THR A 758 13.42 13.13 -32.94
CA THR A 758 13.74 14.57 -33.00
C THR A 758 12.53 15.39 -33.41
N ASN A 759 12.04 16.27 -32.54
CA ASN A 759 10.96 17.21 -32.87
C ASN A 759 11.48 18.35 -33.77
N VAL A 760 11.40 18.15 -35.09
CA VAL A 760 11.64 19.17 -36.12
C VAL A 760 10.49 20.19 -36.27
N GLY A 761 9.43 20.05 -35.47
CA GLY A 761 8.33 21.00 -35.36
C GLY A 761 8.71 22.30 -34.65
N ALA A 762 7.83 23.31 -34.78
CA ALA A 762 8.03 24.64 -34.19
C ALA A 762 7.40 24.81 -32.80
N GLN A 763 6.79 23.76 -32.25
CA GLN A 763 6.13 23.71 -30.93
C GLN A 763 6.47 22.37 -30.27
N ARG A 764 6.28 22.28 -28.95
CA ARG A 764 6.35 21.03 -28.19
C ARG A 764 5.42 19.96 -28.80
N THR A 765 5.88 18.71 -28.83
CA THR A 765 5.07 17.54 -29.20
C THR A 765 4.94 16.67 -27.95
N ASP A 766 3.71 16.42 -27.53
CA ASP A 766 3.35 15.49 -26.45
C ASP A 766 2.55 14.32 -27.04
N ASN A 767 2.58 13.14 -26.39
CA ASN A 767 1.78 11.96 -26.76
C ASN A 767 2.01 11.46 -28.20
N TRP A 768 3.26 11.51 -28.68
CA TRP A 768 3.61 10.99 -30.01
C TRP A 768 3.59 9.45 -30.07
N GLY A 769 3.31 8.90 -31.25
CA GLY A 769 3.45 7.48 -31.52
C GLY A 769 4.28 7.16 -32.78
N LEU A 770 4.86 5.96 -32.81
CA LEU A 770 5.55 5.37 -33.96
C LEU A 770 4.98 3.97 -34.23
N ASN A 771 4.44 3.77 -35.42
CA ASN A 771 3.90 2.50 -35.88
C ASN A 771 4.82 1.85 -36.92
N PHE A 772 5.20 0.59 -36.72
CA PHE A 772 5.98 -0.19 -37.68
C PHE A 772 5.69 -1.69 -37.61
N ILE A 773 6.26 -2.45 -38.56
CA ILE A 773 6.18 -3.92 -38.59
C ILE A 773 7.60 -4.49 -38.57
N SER A 774 7.82 -5.55 -37.82
CA SER A 774 9.14 -6.18 -37.62
C SER A 774 9.01 -7.70 -37.54
N PRO A 775 10.04 -8.47 -37.97
CA PRO A 775 10.10 -9.92 -37.75
C PRO A 775 10.55 -10.31 -36.33
N HIS A 776 11.01 -9.35 -35.52
CA HIS A 776 11.56 -9.61 -34.18
C HIS A 776 10.48 -9.54 -33.11
N GLN A 777 10.60 -10.35 -32.06
CA GLN A 777 9.63 -10.39 -30.95
C GLN A 777 10.12 -9.53 -29.78
N PHE A 778 9.40 -8.47 -29.42
CA PHE A 778 9.62 -7.69 -28.20
C PHE A 778 9.68 -8.60 -26.97
N ASP A 779 10.69 -8.41 -26.12
CA ASP A 779 11.00 -9.35 -25.03
C ASP A 779 10.42 -8.95 -23.66
N GLY A 780 9.84 -7.75 -23.56
CA GLY A 780 9.28 -7.16 -22.35
C GLY A 780 9.98 -5.87 -21.90
N ASN A 781 11.21 -5.61 -22.36
CA ASN A 781 12.04 -4.51 -21.84
C ASN A 781 12.07 -3.30 -22.79
N SER A 782 11.50 -2.17 -22.37
CA SER A 782 11.59 -0.87 -23.08
C SER A 782 11.90 0.30 -22.14
N TRP A 783 12.41 1.40 -22.71
CA TRP A 783 12.69 2.65 -21.99
C TRP A 783 12.26 3.87 -22.79
N GLY A 784 11.71 4.87 -22.10
CA GLY A 784 11.18 6.10 -22.73
C GLY A 784 9.96 5.89 -23.64
N ALA A 785 9.51 4.65 -23.86
CA ALA A 785 8.35 4.29 -24.67
C ALA A 785 7.63 3.05 -24.13
N THR A 786 6.30 3.07 -24.23
CA THR A 786 5.42 1.91 -24.04
C THR A 786 5.26 1.21 -25.40
N ILE A 787 5.19 -0.12 -25.40
CA ILE A 787 5.12 -0.92 -26.63
C ILE A 787 3.89 -1.81 -26.62
N GLN A 788 2.93 -1.52 -27.48
CA GLN A 788 1.86 -2.47 -27.82
C GLN A 788 2.33 -3.39 -28.97
N THR A 789 1.95 -4.67 -28.89
CA THR A 789 2.41 -5.72 -29.80
C THR A 789 1.22 -6.50 -30.39
N GLU A 790 0.89 -6.28 -31.66
CA GLU A 790 -0.03 -7.14 -32.41
C GLU A 790 0.77 -8.20 -33.17
N ARG A 791 0.46 -9.49 -32.96
CA ARG A 791 1.07 -10.58 -33.73
C ARG A 791 0.32 -10.78 -35.05
N LEU A 792 1.05 -10.71 -36.16
CA LEU A 792 0.53 -10.86 -37.52
C LEU A 792 0.68 -12.31 -38.03
N GLU A 793 0.10 -12.58 -39.20
CA GLU A 793 0.37 -13.80 -39.97
C GLU A 793 1.84 -13.87 -40.44
N ASP A 794 2.26 -15.06 -40.90
CA ASP A 794 3.63 -15.40 -41.35
C ASP A 794 4.78 -15.12 -40.34
N GLY A 795 4.48 -14.80 -39.08
CA GLY A 795 5.47 -14.65 -38.00
C GLY A 795 5.99 -13.23 -37.80
N LEU A 796 5.33 -12.22 -38.38
CA LEU A 796 5.64 -10.81 -38.14
C LEU A 796 4.89 -10.26 -36.92
N TYR A 797 5.33 -9.10 -36.44
CA TYR A 797 4.70 -8.34 -35.36
C TYR A 797 4.52 -6.88 -35.82
N ARG A 798 3.36 -6.28 -35.55
CA ARG A 798 3.18 -4.83 -35.57
C ARG A 798 3.51 -4.30 -34.18
N TYR A 799 4.27 -3.22 -34.15
CA TYR A 799 4.57 -2.46 -32.95
C TYR A 799 4.00 -1.06 -33.04
N GLU A 800 3.32 -0.66 -31.97
CA GLU A 800 2.95 0.72 -31.69
C GLU A 800 3.74 1.16 -30.47
N LEU A 801 4.75 2.01 -30.70
CA LEU A 801 5.53 2.68 -29.68
C LEU A 801 4.87 4.02 -29.37
N THR A 802 4.53 4.29 -28.12
CA THR A 802 4.13 5.63 -27.65
C THR A 802 5.11 6.13 -26.62
N GLY A 803 5.39 7.44 -26.60
CA GLY A 803 6.27 8.03 -25.60
C GLY A 803 5.79 7.73 -24.17
N ALA A 804 6.70 7.33 -23.28
CA ALA A 804 6.40 6.93 -21.90
C ALA A 804 7.41 7.50 -20.91
N ALA A 805 6.96 7.78 -19.69
CA ALA A 805 7.73 8.52 -18.68
C ALA A 805 8.38 9.79 -19.29
N TRP A 806 9.69 9.96 -19.14
CA TRP A 806 10.42 11.11 -19.70
C TRP A 806 10.37 11.22 -21.23
N GLY A 807 10.00 10.14 -21.95
CA GLY A 807 9.85 10.16 -23.40
C GLY A 807 8.48 10.66 -23.90
N GLN A 808 7.52 10.97 -23.03
CA GLN A 808 6.18 11.46 -23.42
C GLN A 808 6.18 12.79 -24.19
N SER A 809 7.23 13.58 -24.02
CA SER A 809 7.28 15.00 -24.43
C SER A 809 8.59 15.35 -25.10
N ILE A 810 8.54 16.12 -26.18
CA ILE A 810 9.72 16.61 -26.91
C ILE A 810 9.53 18.09 -27.24
N GLU A 811 10.36 18.98 -26.69
CA GLU A 811 10.28 20.41 -27.01
C GLU A 811 10.72 20.71 -28.46
N ALA A 812 10.38 21.91 -28.94
CA ALA A 812 10.65 22.31 -30.33
C ALA A 812 12.15 22.35 -30.64
N GLY A 813 12.62 21.40 -31.47
CA GLY A 813 14.03 21.24 -31.85
C GLY A 813 14.83 20.24 -31.01
N GLU A 814 14.22 19.58 -30.03
CA GLU A 814 14.90 18.59 -29.17
C GLU A 814 14.81 17.17 -29.70
N THR A 815 15.64 16.27 -29.14
CA THR A 815 15.73 14.86 -29.49
C THR A 815 15.72 14.02 -28.22
N ILE A 816 14.86 13.01 -28.16
CA ILE A 816 14.86 11.96 -27.11
C ILE A 816 15.30 10.62 -27.71
N SER A 817 15.87 9.72 -26.90
CA SER A 817 16.39 8.42 -27.38
C SER A 817 15.71 7.25 -26.66
N VAL A 818 14.52 6.89 -27.13
CA VAL A 818 13.75 5.74 -26.59
C VAL A 818 14.29 4.42 -27.13
N GLY A 819 13.83 3.29 -26.59
CA GLY A 819 14.20 2.00 -27.16
C GLY A 819 13.65 0.77 -26.45
N PHE A 820 14.06 -0.40 -26.95
CA PHE A 820 13.61 -1.70 -26.47
C PHE A 820 14.54 -2.86 -26.87
N ASN A 821 14.39 -3.99 -26.18
CA ASN A 821 15.00 -5.26 -26.55
C ASN A 821 14.01 -6.18 -27.28
N ALA A 822 14.50 -6.95 -28.24
CA ALA A 822 13.70 -7.93 -28.98
C ALA A 822 14.53 -9.18 -29.35
N ARG A 823 13.84 -10.32 -29.48
CA ARG A 823 14.42 -11.60 -29.89
C ARG A 823 14.34 -11.77 -31.40
N SER A 824 15.41 -12.30 -31.98
CA SER A 824 15.54 -12.60 -33.42
C SER A 824 15.53 -14.11 -33.62
N ASP A 825 14.54 -14.61 -34.36
CA ASP A 825 14.47 -16.03 -34.75
C ASP A 825 15.53 -16.39 -35.82
N ASP A 826 16.16 -15.40 -36.48
CA ASP A 826 17.25 -15.68 -37.43
C ASP A 826 18.57 -15.92 -36.69
N THR A 827 18.81 -17.21 -36.41
CA THR A 827 20.04 -17.75 -35.80
C THR A 827 21.36 -17.44 -36.52
N GLY A 828 21.33 -16.70 -37.65
CA GLY A 828 22.49 -16.30 -38.43
C GLY A 828 23.16 -14.97 -38.05
N THR A 829 22.50 -14.08 -37.29
CA THR A 829 23.09 -12.77 -36.93
C THR A 829 24.05 -12.88 -35.74
N SER A 830 25.35 -12.73 -36.01
CA SER A 830 26.39 -12.44 -35.02
C SER A 830 26.60 -10.94 -34.85
N ASP A 831 27.05 -10.54 -33.66
CA ASP A 831 27.26 -9.16 -33.18
C ASP A 831 27.61 -8.10 -34.24
N GLY A 832 26.88 -6.98 -34.22
CA GLY A 832 27.08 -5.84 -35.11
C GLY A 832 25.97 -4.80 -34.99
N ALA A 833 26.14 -3.62 -35.59
CA ALA A 833 25.16 -2.54 -35.46
C ALA A 833 23.80 -2.88 -36.10
N LEU A 834 22.71 -2.51 -35.42
CA LEU A 834 21.35 -2.56 -35.95
C LEU A 834 21.17 -1.48 -37.04
N THR A 835 20.47 -1.82 -38.13
CA THR A 835 20.06 -0.85 -39.16
C THR A 835 18.54 -0.91 -39.38
N PRO A 836 17.92 0.13 -39.97
CA PRO A 836 16.49 0.15 -40.27
C PRO A 836 16.03 -1.09 -41.06
N GLU A 837 16.83 -1.56 -42.02
CA GLU A 837 16.54 -2.71 -42.87
C GLU A 837 16.63 -4.07 -42.15
N ILE A 838 17.18 -4.08 -40.93
CA ILE A 838 17.24 -5.26 -40.06
C ILE A 838 16.12 -5.22 -39.02
N LEU A 839 15.78 -4.03 -38.49
CA LEU A 839 14.66 -3.88 -37.56
C LEU A 839 13.29 -4.03 -38.25
N LEU A 840 13.12 -3.45 -39.44
CA LEU A 840 11.84 -3.38 -40.14
C LEU A 840 11.60 -4.59 -41.04
N ALA A 841 10.34 -5.02 -41.13
CA ALA A 841 9.93 -6.08 -42.04
C ALA A 841 10.03 -5.63 -43.51
N LEU A 842 10.26 -6.58 -44.42
CA LEU A 842 10.57 -6.28 -45.82
C LEU A 842 9.41 -5.54 -46.53
N ASN A 843 9.67 -4.32 -47.00
CA ASN A 843 8.69 -3.38 -47.57
C ASN A 843 7.67 -2.80 -46.56
N SER A 844 7.96 -2.82 -45.26
CA SER A 844 7.31 -1.94 -44.28
C SER A 844 8.08 -0.63 -44.15
N GLU A 845 7.39 0.43 -43.72
CA GLU A 845 7.96 1.74 -43.39
C GLU A 845 7.58 2.06 -41.94
N LEU A 846 8.42 2.82 -41.23
CA LEU A 846 8.09 3.36 -39.92
C LEU A 846 7.28 4.64 -40.10
N VAL A 847 6.08 4.66 -39.53
CA VAL A 847 5.10 5.74 -39.65
C VAL A 847 4.99 6.47 -38.31
N VAL A 848 5.23 7.78 -38.31
CA VAL A 848 4.89 8.65 -37.18
C VAL A 848 3.38 8.88 -37.18
N VAL A 849 2.74 8.72 -36.02
CA VAL A 849 1.31 8.96 -35.79
C VAL A 849 1.07 10.03 -34.74
#